data_AF-A0A961JH86-F1
#
_entry.id   AF-A0A961JH86-F1
#
_cell.length_a   1.000
_cell.length_b   1.000
_cell.length_c   1.000
_cell.angle_alpha   90.00
_cell.angle_beta   90.00
_cell.angle_gamma   90.00
#
_symmetry.space_group_name_H-M   'P 1'
#
loop_
_entity.id
_entity.type
_entity.pdbx_description
1 polymer ?
#
loop_
_entity_poly.entity_id
_entity_poly.type
_entity_poly.pdbx_seq_one_letter_code
_entity_poly.pdbx_strand_id
1 'polypeptide(L)'
;MLKATNTLPDGALRRPAKGIDFARLPRQAVPRMVISPRRVLSDVLTRGWIESAIPFLAFLVVAGVILATTDGFFSSSNLRTMSQYVPDGGIVVLALLIVVAAGGIDLSVGSNFAMSAFAALYGFHILELPVWAVLPISVLTGAFFGMVNGTLAGLLGCGALLTTLGTMITIRGLYTVASQSQLVAISSSARYDAAWDYIGFDRLAGLPIGFWCLLAVAVTVFFLFRQSRFGWHLLAVGGNRKAARNGGIGVRRTVFLAYVLAGALVGLSGFLYAARQNSVGSDTGIGMEFFLLTALVLGLGGFTSGRGAVVSVLVGFLTIYFINNAMINAGFRGDLVQFTLGAIILAILMVDVRFKKNLHRLVASSYLDPVARTPEPVRGSEGLMPDQIAPKLAGAEILAAGQVDGPEDVILDRDGHLFCGTRDGKILRLAAPDYREVTVHAAIGGRPLGLAFDAESRLLACVAGMGLVRVNRDGTHELLTDQTERSLFSVQDDTTIRMADDLDIAPDGVVYFTDATKRYDMESWAMDLLEGRPNGRLLSWDPRSGKTRTVCDNLLFPNGVCLAHDGRHLLVASTWGCSVLAFDLQNLRAGPRVLVDGLPGYPDNINRASDGGYWLALAGMRNPVVDLAMKHPGLRRRMTRRVPPTNWLFGNLNIGGVLKLDAAGQVEDAYWDRPDGALYMITSMREHRGALFLGGVTNDRIGRLALPGADEGWTGRGSYEGRA
;
A
#
# COMPACT_ATOMS: atom_id res chain seq x y z
N MET A 1 82.92 -25.42 -17.57
CA MET A 1 82.82 -26.01 -16.22
C MET A 1 82.20 -24.96 -15.31
N LEU A 2 80.90 -25.01 -15.01
CA LEU A 2 80.20 -25.84 -14.00
C LEU A 2 80.22 -25.24 -12.57
N LYS A 3 79.01 -24.83 -12.11
CA LYS A 3 78.44 -24.80 -10.71
C LYS A 3 79.15 -23.91 -9.66
N ALA A 4 78.52 -23.31 -8.64
CA ALA A 4 77.32 -23.62 -7.84
C ALA A 4 76.86 -22.37 -7.01
N THR A 5 75.56 -22.01 -7.00
CA THR A 5 74.58 -21.98 -5.87
C THR A 5 74.99 -21.43 -4.49
N ASN A 6 74.25 -20.44 -3.95
CA ASN A 6 73.33 -20.55 -2.78
C ASN A 6 72.84 -19.16 -2.30
N THR A 7 71.53 -18.85 -2.38
CA THR A 7 70.44 -18.94 -1.37
C THR A 7 70.20 -17.65 -0.57
N LEU A 8 69.02 -17.06 -0.79
CA LEU A 8 68.37 -16.06 0.07
C LEU A 8 67.56 -16.80 1.16
N PRO A 9 67.46 -16.28 2.41
CA PRO A 9 66.69 -16.94 3.46
C PRO A 9 65.21 -16.52 3.44
N ASP A 10 64.37 -17.53 3.60
CA ASP A 10 62.95 -17.48 4.00
C ASP A 10 62.73 -16.73 5.32
N GLY A 11 61.54 -16.14 5.48
CA GLY A 11 60.97 -15.91 6.81
C GLY A 11 60.40 -14.51 7.09
N ALA A 12 59.51 -13.98 6.24
CA ALA A 12 58.59 -12.91 6.63
C ALA A 12 57.20 -13.51 6.92
N LEU A 13 57.07 -14.20 8.06
CA LEU A 13 55.78 -14.56 8.63
C LEU A 13 54.99 -13.26 8.87
N ARG A 14 53.94 -13.04 8.06
CA ARG A 14 52.95 -11.97 8.24
C ARG A 14 52.48 -11.98 9.69
N ARG A 15 52.69 -10.87 10.41
CA ARG A 15 52.14 -10.67 11.75
C ARG A 15 50.62 -10.85 11.69
N PRO A 16 49.97 -11.57 12.62
CA PRO A 16 48.52 -11.59 12.69
C PRO A 16 48.02 -10.15 12.87
N ALA A 17 47.14 -9.70 11.98
CA ALA A 17 46.54 -8.39 12.05
C ALA A 17 45.92 -8.20 13.45
N LYS A 18 46.26 -7.09 14.12
CA LYS A 18 45.56 -6.73 15.36
C LYS A 18 44.09 -6.54 15.00
N GLY A 19 43.21 -7.38 15.56
CA GLY A 19 41.77 -7.25 15.36
C GLY A 19 41.28 -5.85 15.74
N ILE A 20 40.28 -5.34 15.00
CA ILE A 20 39.69 -4.03 15.30
C ILE A 20 39.01 -4.09 16.66
N ASP A 21 39.26 -3.08 17.49
CA ASP A 21 38.44 -2.83 18.66
C ASP A 21 37.14 -2.12 18.25
N PHE A 22 36.18 -2.89 17.74
CA PHE A 22 34.84 -2.38 17.37
C PHE A 22 34.17 -1.62 18.52
N ALA A 23 34.57 -1.85 19.79
CA ALA A 23 34.05 -1.15 20.94
C ALA A 23 34.38 0.35 20.96
N ARG A 24 35.44 0.79 20.25
CA ARG A 24 35.87 2.20 20.17
C ARG A 24 35.25 2.99 19.03
N LEU A 25 34.59 2.33 18.08
CA LEU A 25 33.98 3.03 16.94
C LEU A 25 32.84 3.95 17.39
N PRO A 26 32.70 5.14 16.78
CA PRO A 26 31.64 6.08 17.12
C PRO A 26 30.27 5.52 16.74
N ARG A 27 29.25 5.83 17.55
CA ARG A 27 27.87 5.41 17.27
C ARG A 27 27.21 6.36 16.29
N GLN A 28 26.48 5.81 15.32
CA GLN A 28 25.63 6.60 14.45
C GLN A 28 24.28 6.86 15.12
N ALA A 29 23.82 8.11 15.09
CA ALA A 29 22.46 8.44 15.52
C ALA A 29 21.44 7.98 14.47
N VAL A 30 20.72 6.89 14.76
CA VAL A 30 19.59 6.44 13.94
C VAL A 30 18.33 7.18 14.38
N PRO A 31 17.66 7.96 13.51
CA PRO A 31 16.45 8.68 13.88
C PRO A 31 15.34 7.69 14.26
N ARG A 32 14.93 7.67 15.53
CA ARG A 32 13.93 6.72 16.05
C ARG A 32 12.50 6.94 15.53
N MET A 33 12.24 8.04 14.83
CA MET A 33 10.95 8.31 14.16
C MET A 33 11.13 9.40 13.11
N VAL A 34 11.08 9.03 11.83
CA VAL A 34 11.10 10.00 10.71
C VAL A 34 9.68 10.50 10.44
N ILE A 35 9.01 11.05 11.46
CA ILE A 35 7.66 11.60 11.31
C ILE A 35 7.78 12.93 10.54
N SER A 36 7.03 13.02 9.45
CA SER A 36 6.75 14.28 8.79
C SER A 36 5.24 14.48 8.72
N PRO A 37 4.70 15.63 9.18
CA PRO A 37 3.29 15.94 9.01
C PRO A 37 2.87 15.87 7.54
N ARG A 38 3.76 16.20 6.61
CA ARG A 38 3.52 16.10 5.16
C ARG A 38 3.48 14.65 4.67
N ARG A 39 4.36 13.80 5.20
CA ARG A 39 4.36 12.36 4.91
C ARG A 39 3.09 11.71 5.45
N VAL A 40 2.77 11.93 6.72
CA VAL A 40 1.52 11.46 7.34
C VAL A 40 0.30 11.92 6.54
N LEU A 41 0.27 13.20 6.14
CA LEU A 41 -0.80 13.70 5.30
C LEU A 41 -0.84 13.00 3.93
N SER A 42 0.30 12.78 3.28
CA SER A 42 0.37 12.04 2.02
C SER A 42 -0.13 10.59 2.17
N ASP A 43 0.33 9.91 3.22
CA ASP A 43 -0.03 8.53 3.53
C ASP A 43 -1.52 8.41 3.86
N VAL A 44 -2.11 9.42 4.52
CA VAL A 44 -3.56 9.50 4.75
C VAL A 44 -4.33 9.80 3.46
N LEU A 45 -3.86 10.76 2.65
CA LEU A 45 -4.50 11.16 1.39
C LEU A 45 -4.46 10.08 0.32
N THR A 46 -3.52 9.14 0.39
CA THR A 46 -3.42 7.99 -0.54
C THR A 46 -4.35 6.84 -0.14
N ARG A 47 -4.95 6.86 1.05
CA ARG A 47 -5.88 5.80 1.47
C ARG A 47 -7.23 5.94 0.77
N GLY A 48 -7.76 4.83 0.27
CA GLY A 48 -9.08 4.80 -0.39
C GLY A 48 -10.26 5.22 0.50
N TRP A 49 -10.12 5.23 1.83
CA TRP A 49 -11.15 5.74 2.74
C TRP A 49 -11.17 7.27 2.87
N ILE A 50 -10.14 7.98 2.37
CA ILE A 50 -10.07 9.45 2.47
C ILE A 50 -11.26 10.13 1.80
N GLU A 51 -11.82 9.49 0.78
CA GLU A 51 -12.99 9.98 0.07
C GLU A 51 -14.24 10.01 0.98
N SER A 52 -14.29 9.17 2.01
CA SER A 52 -15.32 9.18 3.07
C SER A 52 -14.98 10.13 4.23
N ALA A 53 -13.81 10.77 4.23
CA ALA A 53 -13.44 11.73 5.27
C ALA A 53 -14.22 13.06 5.12
N ILE A 54 -14.55 13.48 3.89
CA ILE A 54 -15.30 14.72 3.66
C ILE A 54 -16.71 14.66 4.28
N PRO A 55 -17.54 13.63 4.00
CA PRO A 55 -18.86 13.52 4.62
C PRO A 55 -18.79 13.40 6.14
N PHE A 56 -17.78 12.70 6.65
CA PHE A 56 -17.57 12.56 8.10
C PHE A 56 -17.17 13.87 8.78
N LEU A 57 -16.25 14.65 8.19
CA LEU A 57 -15.90 15.97 8.69
C LEU A 57 -17.09 16.94 8.61
N ALA A 58 -17.87 16.89 7.52
CA ALA A 58 -19.09 17.67 7.38
C ALA A 58 -20.10 17.33 8.49
N PHE A 59 -20.29 16.04 8.79
CA PHE A 59 -21.11 15.60 9.91
C PHE A 59 -20.64 16.16 11.25
N LEU A 60 -19.34 16.09 11.54
CA LEU A 60 -18.77 16.63 12.79
C LEU A 60 -18.97 18.15 12.90
N VAL A 61 -18.77 18.89 11.82
CA VAL A 61 -19.00 20.34 11.79
C VAL A 61 -20.47 20.65 12.05
N VAL A 62 -21.39 19.97 11.36
CA VAL A 62 -22.83 20.15 11.54
C VAL A 62 -23.25 19.80 12.96
N ALA A 63 -22.81 18.67 13.50
CA ALA A 63 -23.11 18.26 14.86
C ALA A 63 -22.56 19.27 15.88
N GLY A 64 -21.35 19.79 15.66
CA GLY A 64 -20.75 20.83 16.50
C GLY A 64 -21.52 22.16 16.45
N VAL A 65 -21.99 22.57 15.27
CA VAL A 65 -22.84 23.77 15.12
C VAL A 65 -24.16 23.59 15.85
N ILE A 66 -24.87 22.46 15.64
CA ILE A 66 -26.14 22.18 16.31
C ILE A 66 -25.96 22.15 17.83
N LEU A 67 -24.88 21.53 18.32
CA LEU A 67 -24.54 21.50 19.74
C LEU A 67 -24.34 22.91 20.31
N ALA A 68 -23.79 23.84 19.51
CA ALA A 68 -23.56 25.22 19.92
C ALA A 68 -24.80 26.12 19.79
N THR A 69 -25.75 25.80 18.89
CA THR A 69 -26.92 26.67 18.61
C THR A 69 -28.23 26.18 19.22
N THR A 70 -28.32 24.91 19.62
CA THR A 70 -29.58 24.27 19.99
C THR A 70 -29.44 23.47 21.29
N ASP A 71 -29.84 24.09 22.38
CA ASP A 71 -29.78 23.49 23.72
C ASP A 71 -30.59 22.20 23.81
N GLY A 72 -30.00 21.16 24.42
CA GLY A 72 -30.69 19.90 24.65
C GLY A 72 -30.99 19.07 23.39
N PHE A 73 -30.53 19.48 22.19
CA PHE A 73 -30.74 18.72 20.96
C PHE A 73 -30.17 17.29 21.04
N PHE A 74 -28.98 17.14 21.62
CA PHE A 74 -28.36 15.82 21.84
C PHE A 74 -28.75 15.20 23.19
N SER A 75 -29.85 15.63 23.82
CA SER A 75 -30.37 14.99 25.03
C SER A 75 -30.77 13.54 24.76
N SER A 76 -30.66 12.69 25.78
CA SER A 76 -31.03 11.27 25.65
C SER A 76 -32.49 11.08 25.24
N SER A 77 -33.40 11.99 25.62
CA SER A 77 -34.80 11.96 25.21
C SER A 77 -34.97 12.27 23.73
N ASN A 78 -34.37 13.37 23.25
CA ASN A 78 -34.49 13.75 21.85
C ASN A 78 -33.82 12.72 20.92
N LEU A 79 -32.65 12.20 21.30
CA LEU A 79 -31.98 11.14 20.55
C LEU A 79 -32.82 9.87 20.45
N ARG A 80 -33.54 9.48 21.52
CA ARG A 80 -34.47 8.36 21.48
C ARG A 80 -35.65 8.63 20.53
N THR A 81 -36.26 9.81 20.60
CA THR A 81 -37.34 10.20 19.68
C THR A 81 -36.86 10.19 18.23
N MET A 82 -35.69 10.78 17.95
CA MET A 82 -35.11 10.79 16.61
C MET A 82 -34.81 9.37 16.10
N SER A 83 -34.27 8.50 16.96
CA SER A 83 -33.96 7.10 16.60
C SER A 83 -35.19 6.29 16.15
N GLN A 84 -36.40 6.75 16.49
CA GLN A 84 -37.67 6.13 16.08
C GLN A 84 -38.02 6.39 14.61
N TYR A 85 -37.55 7.50 14.02
CA TYR A 85 -37.83 7.87 12.62
C TYR A 85 -36.63 7.63 11.67
N VAL A 86 -35.42 7.47 12.23
CA VAL A 86 -34.20 7.13 11.47
C VAL A 86 -34.36 5.87 10.58
N PRO A 87 -35.05 4.78 10.99
CA PRO A 87 -35.21 3.57 10.17
C PRO A 87 -35.88 3.82 8.82
N ASP A 88 -36.92 4.65 8.81
CA ASP A 88 -37.77 4.91 7.64
C ASP A 88 -36.93 5.42 6.46
N GLY A 89 -36.07 6.42 6.72
CA GLY A 89 -35.15 6.96 5.71
C GLY A 89 -33.84 6.18 5.59
N GLY A 90 -33.33 5.63 6.70
CA GLY A 90 -32.05 4.93 6.77
C GLY A 90 -32.03 3.66 5.93
N ILE A 91 -33.11 2.89 5.91
CA ILE A 91 -33.20 1.68 5.07
C ILE A 91 -33.32 2.07 3.59
N VAL A 92 -34.12 3.10 3.29
CA VAL A 92 -34.34 3.56 1.91
C VAL A 92 -33.07 4.18 1.32
N VAL A 93 -32.26 4.91 2.09
CA VAL A 93 -30.98 5.43 1.57
C VAL A 93 -29.98 4.30 1.27
N LEU A 94 -30.01 3.20 2.02
CA LEU A 94 -29.23 1.99 1.71
C LEU A 94 -29.74 1.28 0.46
N ALA A 95 -31.06 1.27 0.23
CA ALA A 95 -31.65 0.79 -1.01
C ALA A 95 -31.17 1.63 -2.21
N LEU A 96 -31.19 2.96 -2.09
CA LEU A 96 -30.67 3.87 -3.11
C LEU A 96 -29.18 3.68 -3.36
N LEU A 97 -28.37 3.40 -2.32
CA LEU A 97 -26.96 3.09 -2.46
C LEU A 97 -26.74 1.87 -3.37
N ILE A 98 -27.56 0.81 -3.25
CA ILE A 98 -27.45 -0.38 -4.10
C ILE A 98 -27.70 -0.01 -5.58
N VAL A 99 -28.71 0.81 -5.86
CA VAL A 99 -29.03 1.25 -7.23
C VAL A 99 -27.93 2.15 -7.80
N VAL A 100 -27.44 3.12 -7.04
CA VAL A 100 -26.37 4.04 -7.46
C VAL A 100 -25.04 3.31 -7.63
N ALA A 101 -24.76 2.30 -6.81
CA ALA A 101 -23.59 1.45 -6.97
C ALA A 101 -23.58 0.74 -8.34
N ALA A 102 -24.74 0.40 -8.91
CA ALA A 102 -24.87 -0.15 -10.27
C ALA A 102 -24.77 0.89 -11.41
N GLY A 103 -24.69 2.18 -11.05
CA GLY A 103 -24.81 3.31 -11.98
C GLY A 103 -26.25 3.60 -12.43
N GLY A 104 -27.24 3.25 -11.61
CA GLY A 104 -28.64 3.64 -11.78
C GLY A 104 -29.02 4.82 -10.87
N ILE A 105 -30.25 5.31 -11.03
CA ILE A 105 -30.93 6.24 -10.12
C ILE A 105 -32.36 5.72 -9.96
N ASP A 106 -32.93 5.83 -8.75
CA ASP A 106 -34.34 5.49 -8.51
C ASP A 106 -35.08 6.66 -7.83
N LEU A 107 -35.85 7.41 -8.60
CA LEU A 107 -36.72 8.47 -8.10
C LEU A 107 -38.06 7.94 -7.54
N SER A 108 -38.42 6.70 -7.85
CA SER A 108 -39.72 6.14 -7.46
C SER A 108 -39.79 5.66 -6.01
N VAL A 109 -38.67 5.69 -5.28
CA VAL A 109 -38.55 5.15 -3.92
C VAL A 109 -39.57 5.72 -2.93
N GLY A 110 -39.91 7.02 -3.02
CA GLY A 110 -40.91 7.63 -2.16
C GLY A 110 -42.32 7.12 -2.43
N SER A 111 -42.70 6.97 -3.70
CA SER A 111 -43.98 6.38 -4.11
C SER A 111 -44.05 4.89 -3.78
N ASN A 112 -42.94 4.15 -3.96
CA ASN A 112 -42.86 2.73 -3.63
C ASN A 112 -42.95 2.50 -2.11
N PHE A 113 -42.31 3.34 -1.31
CA PHE A 113 -42.42 3.35 0.15
C PHE A 113 -43.87 3.53 0.60
N ALA A 114 -44.56 4.54 0.05
CA ALA A 114 -45.96 4.82 0.37
C ALA A 114 -46.88 3.65 -0.01
N MET A 115 -46.69 3.08 -1.20
CA MET A 115 -47.46 1.92 -1.66
C MET A 115 -47.21 0.67 -0.80
N SER A 116 -45.97 0.42 -0.39
CA SER A 116 -45.63 -0.72 0.46
C SER A 116 -46.16 -0.57 1.89
N ALA A 117 -46.16 0.66 2.43
CA ALA A 117 -46.80 0.97 3.70
C ALA A 117 -48.32 0.79 3.63
N PHE A 118 -48.97 1.26 2.57
CA PHE A 118 -50.39 1.02 2.34
C PHE A 118 -50.72 -0.47 2.20
N ALA A 119 -49.93 -1.24 1.45
CA ALA A 119 -50.13 -2.68 1.32
C ALA A 119 -50.04 -3.40 2.69
N ALA A 120 -49.11 -2.97 3.56
CA ALA A 120 -49.00 -3.49 4.92
C ALA A 120 -50.25 -3.16 5.76
N LEU A 121 -50.68 -1.89 5.76
CA LEU A 121 -51.87 -1.46 6.51
C LEU A 121 -53.16 -2.06 5.98
N TYR A 122 -53.29 -2.22 4.67
CA TYR A 122 -54.45 -2.88 4.05
C TYR A 122 -54.49 -4.36 4.44
N GLY A 123 -53.35 -5.05 4.37
CA GLY A 123 -53.24 -6.45 4.81
C GLY A 123 -53.56 -6.63 6.29
N PHE A 124 -53.13 -5.69 7.15
CA PHE A 124 -53.35 -5.77 8.59
C PHE A 124 -54.76 -5.30 8.99
N HIS A 125 -55.25 -4.15 8.53
CA HIS A 125 -56.52 -3.60 9.02
C HIS A 125 -57.75 -4.04 8.22
N ILE A 126 -57.62 -4.29 6.91
CA ILE A 126 -58.77 -4.62 6.05
C ILE A 126 -58.90 -6.13 5.83
N LEU A 127 -57.79 -6.78 5.48
CA LEU A 127 -57.78 -8.24 5.26
C LEU A 127 -57.58 -9.05 6.55
N GLU A 128 -57.35 -8.37 7.66
CA GLU A 128 -57.14 -8.96 8.99
C GLU A 128 -56.06 -10.07 9.03
N LEU A 129 -55.06 -10.00 8.16
CA LEU A 129 -54.00 -11.00 8.06
C LEU A 129 -53.06 -10.95 9.28
N PRO A 130 -52.45 -12.07 9.69
CA PRO A 130 -51.46 -12.07 10.76
C PRO A 130 -50.17 -11.38 10.34
N VAL A 131 -49.44 -10.79 11.29
CA VAL A 131 -48.25 -9.95 11.05
C VAL A 131 -47.17 -10.64 10.21
N TRP A 132 -46.96 -11.95 10.41
CA TRP A 132 -45.99 -12.73 9.65
C TRP A 132 -46.34 -12.88 8.16
N ALA A 133 -47.61 -12.68 7.77
CA ALA A 133 -48.05 -12.62 6.38
C ALA A 133 -47.97 -11.19 5.82
N VAL A 134 -48.23 -10.18 6.66
CA VAL A 134 -48.20 -8.76 6.28
C VAL A 134 -46.78 -8.30 5.90
N LEU A 135 -45.76 -8.73 6.65
CA LEU A 135 -44.36 -8.37 6.36
C LEU A 135 -43.93 -8.81 4.94
N PRO A 136 -44.08 -10.09 4.53
CA PRO A 136 -43.81 -10.51 3.16
C PRO A 136 -44.62 -9.74 2.12
N ILE A 137 -45.90 -9.43 2.37
CA ILE A 137 -46.73 -8.66 1.43
C ILE A 137 -46.08 -7.30 1.14
N SER A 138 -45.71 -6.56 2.17
CA SER A 138 -45.09 -5.24 2.02
C SER A 138 -43.74 -5.31 1.29
N VAL A 139 -42.90 -6.29 1.65
CA VAL A 139 -41.59 -6.51 1.01
C VAL A 139 -41.75 -6.92 -0.47
N LEU A 140 -42.71 -7.79 -0.78
CA LEU A 140 -43.01 -8.24 -2.14
C LEU A 140 -43.62 -7.13 -2.99
N THR A 141 -44.46 -6.26 -2.43
CA THR A 141 -44.95 -5.05 -3.11
C THR A 141 -43.77 -4.15 -3.49
N GLY A 142 -42.86 -3.90 -2.54
CA GLY A 142 -41.64 -3.13 -2.80
C GLY A 142 -40.76 -3.75 -3.88
N ALA A 143 -40.52 -5.06 -3.79
CA ALA A 143 -39.74 -5.83 -4.76
C ALA A 143 -40.38 -5.88 -6.15
N PHE A 144 -41.71 -5.91 -6.23
CA PHE A 144 -42.45 -5.90 -7.50
C PHE A 144 -42.22 -4.60 -8.27
N PHE A 145 -42.34 -3.44 -7.62
CA PHE A 145 -42.03 -2.17 -8.28
C PHE A 145 -40.53 -2.02 -8.60
N GLY A 146 -39.66 -2.57 -7.74
CA GLY A 146 -38.24 -2.72 -8.04
C GLY A 146 -37.97 -3.59 -9.28
N MET A 147 -38.74 -4.67 -9.45
CA MET A 147 -38.67 -5.56 -10.63
C MET A 147 -39.13 -4.84 -11.90
N VAL A 148 -40.18 -4.02 -11.83
CA VAL A 148 -40.63 -3.19 -12.97
C VAL A 148 -39.50 -2.24 -13.38
N ASN A 149 -38.94 -1.47 -12.43
CA ASN A 149 -37.82 -0.57 -12.69
C ASN A 149 -36.58 -1.32 -13.23
N GLY A 150 -36.22 -2.46 -12.62
CA GLY A 150 -35.10 -3.29 -13.03
C GLY A 150 -35.27 -3.89 -14.42
N THR A 151 -36.50 -4.22 -14.81
CA THR A 151 -36.81 -4.73 -16.16
C THR A 151 -36.63 -3.63 -17.19
N LEU A 152 -37.22 -2.46 -16.96
CA LEU A 152 -37.15 -1.31 -17.86
C LEU A 152 -35.70 -0.78 -17.96
N ALA A 153 -35.04 -0.51 -16.84
CA ALA A 153 -33.71 0.07 -16.81
C ALA A 153 -32.58 -0.95 -17.08
N GLY A 154 -32.72 -2.19 -16.60
CA GLY A 154 -31.67 -3.21 -16.66
C GLY A 154 -31.76 -4.16 -17.86
N LEU A 155 -32.96 -4.64 -18.19
CA LEU A 155 -33.16 -5.62 -19.26
C LEU A 155 -33.45 -4.96 -20.62
N LEU A 156 -34.39 -4.01 -20.65
CA LEU A 156 -34.77 -3.28 -21.87
C LEU A 156 -33.79 -2.13 -22.19
N GLY A 157 -33.06 -1.64 -21.19
CA GLY A 157 -32.06 -0.59 -21.38
C GLY A 157 -32.64 0.82 -21.53
N CYS A 158 -33.85 1.06 -21.02
CA CYS A 158 -34.42 2.39 -20.91
C CYS A 158 -33.55 3.27 -19.99
N GLY A 159 -33.53 4.59 -20.23
CA GLY A 159 -32.82 5.51 -19.33
C GLY A 159 -33.36 5.42 -17.90
N ALA A 160 -32.48 5.19 -16.92
CA ALA A 160 -32.86 4.97 -15.52
C ALA A 160 -33.67 6.14 -14.91
N LEU A 161 -33.29 7.38 -15.23
CA LEU A 161 -33.99 8.58 -14.77
C LEU A 161 -35.42 8.64 -15.31
N LEU A 162 -35.59 8.49 -16.63
CA LEU A 162 -36.91 8.54 -17.27
C LEU A 162 -37.81 7.40 -16.79
N THR A 163 -37.23 6.20 -16.67
CA THR A 163 -37.91 5.01 -16.17
C THR A 163 -38.48 5.27 -14.78
N THR A 164 -37.63 5.71 -13.86
CA THR A 164 -38.02 5.87 -12.46
C THR A 164 -38.88 7.11 -12.20
N LEU A 165 -38.77 8.14 -13.03
CA LEU A 165 -39.72 9.26 -13.03
C LEU A 165 -41.12 8.79 -13.48
N GLY A 166 -41.20 8.02 -14.56
CA GLY A 166 -42.46 7.47 -15.07
C GLY A 166 -43.12 6.56 -14.03
N THR A 167 -42.37 5.61 -13.46
CA THR A 167 -42.91 4.72 -12.42
C THR A 167 -43.23 5.45 -11.12
N MET A 168 -42.47 6.48 -10.73
CA MET A 168 -42.81 7.34 -9.58
C MET A 168 -44.22 7.93 -9.73
N ILE A 169 -44.53 8.50 -10.90
CA ILE A 169 -45.83 9.14 -11.19
C ILE A 169 -46.94 8.07 -11.21
N THR A 170 -46.70 6.94 -11.87
CA THR A 170 -47.69 5.85 -11.96
C THR A 170 -48.01 5.24 -10.59
N ILE A 171 -46.97 4.89 -9.82
CA ILE A 171 -47.13 4.31 -8.47
C ILE A 171 -47.82 5.31 -7.55
N ARG A 172 -47.46 6.61 -7.64
CA ARG A 172 -48.11 7.66 -6.85
C ARG A 172 -49.60 7.76 -7.17
N GLY A 173 -49.96 7.78 -8.46
CA GLY A 173 -51.37 7.82 -8.88
C GLY A 173 -52.15 6.61 -8.35
N LEU A 174 -51.58 5.41 -8.48
CA LEU A 174 -52.19 4.18 -7.97
C LEU A 174 -52.35 4.22 -6.45
N TYR A 175 -51.32 4.69 -5.73
CA TYR A 175 -51.35 4.84 -4.28
C TYR A 175 -52.46 5.80 -3.84
N THR A 176 -52.56 6.96 -4.47
CA THR A 176 -53.57 7.97 -4.10
C THR A 176 -54.99 7.42 -4.28
N VAL A 177 -55.27 6.76 -5.41
CA VAL A 177 -56.60 6.17 -5.66
C VAL A 177 -56.91 5.04 -4.68
N ALA A 178 -55.96 4.13 -4.46
CA ALA A 178 -56.17 2.98 -3.58
C ALA A 178 -56.31 3.40 -2.11
N SER A 179 -55.40 4.25 -1.63
CA SER A 179 -55.37 4.70 -0.23
C SER A 179 -56.57 5.54 0.15
N GLN A 180 -57.02 6.48 -0.70
CA GLN A 180 -58.16 7.36 -0.38
C GLN A 180 -59.45 6.58 -0.09
N SER A 181 -59.68 5.47 -0.79
CA SER A 181 -60.89 4.65 -0.58
C SER A 181 -60.92 3.91 0.76
N GLN A 182 -59.76 3.65 1.37
CA GLN A 182 -59.62 2.84 2.59
C GLN A 182 -59.07 3.62 3.78
N LEU A 183 -58.70 4.89 3.60
CA LEU A 183 -58.00 5.70 4.61
C LEU A 183 -58.81 5.84 5.90
N VAL A 184 -60.12 6.07 5.79
CA VAL A 184 -61.01 6.18 6.96
C VAL A 184 -61.09 4.84 7.70
N ALA A 185 -61.30 3.74 6.97
CA ALA A 185 -61.41 2.40 7.56
C ALA A 185 -60.11 1.95 8.25
N ILE A 186 -58.95 2.24 7.65
CA ILE A 186 -57.64 1.96 8.26
C ILE A 186 -57.45 2.82 9.52
N SER A 187 -57.79 4.11 9.46
CA SER A 187 -57.56 5.04 10.58
C SER A 187 -58.54 4.86 11.74
N SER A 188 -59.74 4.30 11.49
CA SER A 188 -60.73 4.00 12.52
C SER A 188 -60.66 2.57 13.07
N SER A 189 -59.78 1.73 12.52
CA SER A 189 -59.57 0.36 12.98
C SER A 189 -58.95 0.32 14.37
N ALA A 190 -59.57 -0.44 15.28
CA ALA A 190 -59.08 -0.67 16.64
C ALA A 190 -58.37 -2.04 16.78
N ARG A 191 -57.88 -2.61 15.68
CA ARG A 191 -57.20 -3.91 15.70
C ARG A 191 -55.93 -3.85 16.55
N TYR A 192 -55.82 -4.78 17.49
CA TYR A 192 -54.66 -4.97 18.35
C TYR A 192 -53.96 -6.30 18.03
N ASP A 193 -52.64 -6.28 17.88
CA ASP A 193 -51.80 -7.48 17.73
C ASP A 193 -50.46 -7.24 18.41
N ALA A 194 -50.06 -8.17 19.29
CA ALA A 194 -48.86 -8.02 20.11
C ALA A 194 -47.57 -7.95 19.26
N ALA A 195 -47.50 -8.65 18.12
CA ALA A 195 -46.32 -8.61 17.26
C ALA A 195 -46.26 -7.32 16.43
N TRP A 196 -47.40 -6.79 16.00
CA TRP A 196 -47.49 -5.50 15.30
C TRP A 196 -47.01 -4.36 16.19
N ASP A 197 -47.54 -4.31 17.41
CA ASP A 197 -47.21 -3.27 18.39
C ASP A 197 -45.79 -3.39 18.91
N TYR A 198 -45.29 -4.63 19.09
CA TYR A 198 -43.88 -4.87 19.41
C TYR A 198 -42.98 -4.22 18.35
N ILE A 199 -43.21 -4.48 17.06
CA ILE A 199 -42.39 -3.91 15.98
C ILE A 199 -42.53 -2.38 15.90
N GLY A 200 -43.74 -1.84 16.10
CA GLY A 200 -44.05 -0.42 15.93
C GLY A 200 -43.63 0.49 17.09
N PHE A 201 -43.82 0.04 18.34
CA PHE A 201 -43.75 0.88 19.53
C PHE A 201 -42.75 0.43 20.59
N ASP A 202 -42.49 -0.89 20.70
CA ASP A 202 -41.61 -1.40 21.74
C ASP A 202 -40.13 -1.08 21.51
N ARG A 203 -39.37 -1.20 22.60
CA ARG A 203 -37.96 -0.81 22.66
C ARG A 203 -37.12 -1.96 23.17
N LEU A 204 -36.00 -2.18 22.49
CA LEU A 204 -34.96 -3.11 22.90
C LEU A 204 -33.71 -2.31 23.30
N ALA A 205 -33.23 -2.53 24.53
CA ALA A 205 -32.08 -1.81 25.10
C ALA A 205 -32.21 -0.27 25.01
N GLY A 206 -33.42 0.26 25.17
CA GLY A 206 -33.71 1.69 25.14
C GLY A 206 -33.87 2.31 23.74
N LEU A 207 -33.72 1.53 22.67
CA LEU A 207 -33.90 1.95 21.28
C LEU A 207 -35.08 1.23 20.61
N PRO A 208 -35.80 1.89 19.69
CA PRO A 208 -36.92 1.26 18.96
C PRO A 208 -36.48 0.06 18.14
N ILE A 209 -37.35 -0.94 17.98
CA ILE A 209 -37.03 -2.15 17.20
C ILE A 209 -36.68 -1.84 15.75
N GLY A 210 -37.34 -0.84 15.14
CA GLY A 210 -36.97 -0.37 13.80
C GLY A 210 -35.49 0.07 13.67
N PHE A 211 -34.89 0.61 14.73
CA PHE A 211 -33.47 0.99 14.73
C PHE A 211 -32.55 -0.24 14.64
N TRP A 212 -32.89 -1.31 15.34
CA TRP A 212 -32.18 -2.58 15.25
C TRP A 212 -32.33 -3.24 13.89
N CYS A 213 -33.52 -3.14 13.27
CA CYS A 213 -33.75 -3.57 11.89
C CYS A 213 -32.85 -2.79 10.91
N LEU A 214 -32.75 -1.47 11.06
CA LEU A 214 -31.82 -0.66 10.25
C LEU A 214 -30.37 -1.13 10.43
N LEU A 215 -29.92 -1.36 11.66
CA LEU A 215 -28.56 -1.82 11.93
C LEU A 215 -28.28 -3.18 11.28
N ALA A 216 -29.22 -4.12 11.38
CA ALA A 216 -29.13 -5.43 10.74
C ALA A 216 -29.05 -5.31 9.20
N VAL A 217 -29.87 -4.44 8.60
CA VAL A 217 -29.82 -4.15 7.15
C VAL A 217 -28.48 -3.51 6.77
N ALA A 218 -27.99 -2.54 7.55
CA ALA A 218 -26.72 -1.88 7.30
C ALA A 218 -25.55 -2.88 7.31
N VAL A 219 -25.51 -3.77 8.31
CA VAL A 219 -24.51 -4.85 8.40
C VAL A 219 -24.62 -5.80 7.20
N THR A 220 -25.85 -6.19 6.83
CA THR A 220 -26.10 -7.08 5.69
C THR A 220 -25.61 -6.45 4.38
N VAL A 221 -25.95 -5.20 4.12
CA VAL A 221 -25.52 -4.45 2.92
C VAL A 221 -24.01 -4.22 2.93
N PHE A 222 -23.41 -4.01 4.11
CA PHE A 222 -21.95 -3.89 4.25
C PHE A 222 -21.24 -5.18 3.84
N PHE A 223 -21.69 -6.34 4.34
CA PHE A 223 -21.16 -7.64 3.93
C PHE A 223 -21.46 -7.97 2.47
N LEU A 224 -22.62 -7.56 1.96
CA LEU A 224 -22.95 -7.69 0.54
C LEU A 224 -21.87 -7.01 -0.31
N PHE A 225 -21.50 -5.76 -0.05
CA PHE A 225 -20.48 -5.07 -0.83
C PHE A 225 -19.05 -5.60 -0.62
N ARG A 226 -18.72 -6.08 0.59
CA ARG A 226 -17.35 -6.48 0.93
C ARG A 226 -17.02 -7.94 0.62
N GLN A 227 -17.98 -8.85 0.80
CA GLN A 227 -17.73 -10.29 0.80
C GLN A 227 -18.59 -11.09 -0.18
N SER A 228 -19.64 -10.51 -0.79
CA SER A 228 -20.50 -11.24 -1.72
C SER A 228 -20.07 -11.09 -3.19
N ARG A 229 -20.22 -12.17 -3.96
CA ARG A 229 -20.01 -12.17 -5.42
C ARG A 229 -20.90 -11.15 -6.13
N PHE A 230 -22.15 -11.01 -5.69
CA PHE A 230 -23.08 -10.04 -6.23
C PHE A 230 -22.60 -8.60 -5.99
N GLY A 231 -22.10 -8.29 -4.79
CA GLY A 231 -21.55 -6.98 -4.48
C GLY A 231 -20.35 -6.62 -5.35
N TRP A 232 -19.41 -7.54 -5.57
CA TRP A 232 -18.28 -7.31 -6.48
C TRP A 232 -18.74 -7.10 -7.93
N HIS A 233 -19.71 -7.89 -8.40
CA HIS A 233 -20.30 -7.69 -9.73
C HIS A 233 -21.00 -6.33 -9.84
N LEU A 234 -21.71 -5.90 -8.80
CA LEU A 234 -22.41 -4.62 -8.74
C LEU A 234 -21.43 -3.45 -8.84
N LEU A 235 -20.36 -3.48 -8.05
CA LEU A 235 -19.31 -2.45 -8.06
C LEU A 235 -18.54 -2.42 -9.39
N ALA A 236 -18.23 -3.59 -9.96
CA ALA A 236 -17.56 -3.69 -11.26
C ALA A 236 -18.44 -3.12 -12.40
N VAL A 237 -19.73 -3.44 -12.40
CA VAL A 237 -20.71 -2.90 -13.35
C VAL A 237 -20.83 -1.38 -13.23
N GLY A 238 -20.89 -0.86 -12.00
CA GLY A 238 -20.94 0.58 -11.75
C GLY A 238 -19.68 1.33 -12.14
N GLY A 239 -18.50 0.73 -11.94
CA GLY A 239 -17.22 1.34 -12.30
C GLY A 239 -17.01 1.40 -13.81
N ASN A 240 -17.23 0.28 -14.51
CA ASN A 240 -17.13 0.24 -15.97
C ASN A 240 -17.94 -0.92 -16.57
N ARG A 241 -19.13 -0.61 -17.10
CA ARG A 241 -20.03 -1.60 -17.73
C ARG A 241 -19.38 -2.38 -18.88
N LYS A 242 -18.48 -1.75 -19.66
CA LYS A 242 -17.79 -2.40 -20.79
C LYS A 242 -16.75 -3.40 -20.27
N ALA A 243 -15.91 -2.98 -19.33
CA ALA A 243 -14.92 -3.85 -18.71
C ALA A 243 -15.57 -5.03 -17.97
N ALA A 244 -16.65 -4.78 -17.22
CA ALA A 244 -17.41 -5.82 -16.54
C ALA A 244 -17.97 -6.87 -17.52
N ARG A 245 -18.51 -6.42 -18.66
CA ARG A 245 -19.00 -7.33 -19.71
C ARG A 245 -17.87 -8.16 -20.32
N ASN A 246 -16.72 -7.55 -20.59
CA ASN A 246 -15.54 -8.26 -21.12
C ASN A 246 -14.97 -9.26 -20.09
N GLY A 247 -15.12 -8.99 -18.79
CA GLY A 247 -14.81 -9.92 -17.71
C GLY A 247 -15.88 -10.98 -17.44
N GLY A 248 -16.87 -11.15 -18.32
CA GLY A 248 -17.91 -12.19 -18.20
C GLY A 248 -19.07 -11.87 -17.23
N ILE A 249 -19.14 -10.66 -16.69
CA ILE A 249 -20.20 -10.27 -15.74
C ILE A 249 -21.47 -9.90 -16.51
N GLY A 250 -22.60 -10.51 -16.15
CA GLY A 250 -23.91 -10.27 -16.76
C GLY A 250 -24.53 -8.92 -16.38
N VAL A 251 -24.04 -7.83 -16.98
CA VAL A 251 -24.44 -6.43 -16.67
C VAL A 251 -25.95 -6.23 -16.51
N ARG A 252 -26.76 -6.73 -17.47
CA ARG A 252 -28.23 -6.56 -17.47
C ARG A 252 -28.88 -7.21 -16.25
N ARG A 253 -28.44 -8.43 -15.90
CA ARG A 253 -28.95 -9.17 -14.73
C ARG A 253 -28.54 -8.51 -13.42
N THR A 254 -27.31 -8.02 -13.34
CA THR A 254 -26.80 -7.32 -12.15
C THR A 254 -27.61 -6.05 -11.86
N VAL A 255 -27.90 -5.23 -12.89
CA VAL A 255 -28.72 -4.02 -12.74
C VAL A 255 -30.16 -4.39 -12.36
N PHE A 256 -30.76 -5.38 -13.01
CA PHE A 256 -32.10 -5.86 -12.65
C PHE A 256 -32.21 -6.25 -11.17
N LEU A 257 -31.29 -7.11 -10.69
CA LEU A 257 -31.28 -7.56 -9.29
C LEU A 257 -31.05 -6.41 -8.30
N ALA A 258 -30.28 -5.39 -8.69
CA ALA A 258 -30.04 -4.21 -7.85
C ALA A 258 -31.34 -3.45 -7.55
N TYR A 259 -32.18 -3.22 -8.58
CA TYR A 259 -33.47 -2.55 -8.40
C TYR A 259 -34.48 -3.41 -7.63
N VAL A 260 -34.51 -4.74 -7.84
CA VAL A 260 -35.38 -5.66 -7.08
C VAL A 260 -35.02 -5.65 -5.60
N LEU A 261 -33.72 -5.77 -5.28
CA LEU A 261 -33.24 -5.76 -3.90
C LEU A 261 -33.49 -4.41 -3.23
N ALA A 262 -33.26 -3.30 -3.94
CA ALA A 262 -33.58 -1.98 -3.45
C ALA A 262 -35.09 -1.84 -3.17
N GLY A 263 -35.94 -2.29 -4.09
CA GLY A 263 -37.39 -2.31 -3.89
C GLY A 263 -37.82 -3.12 -2.68
N ALA A 264 -37.21 -4.29 -2.45
CA ALA A 264 -37.49 -5.12 -1.27
C ALA A 264 -37.14 -4.39 0.05
N LEU A 265 -36.00 -3.69 0.10
CA LEU A 265 -35.61 -2.87 1.26
C LEU A 265 -36.55 -1.68 1.47
N VAL A 266 -36.99 -1.03 0.39
CA VAL A 266 -38.02 0.02 0.47
C VAL A 266 -39.33 -0.53 1.03
N GLY A 267 -39.72 -1.75 0.62
CA GLY A 267 -40.88 -2.44 1.17
C GLY A 267 -40.76 -2.74 2.66
N LEU A 268 -39.59 -3.24 3.10
CA LEU A 268 -39.30 -3.42 4.53
C LEU A 268 -39.41 -2.11 5.31
N SER A 269 -38.90 -1.01 4.75
CA SER A 269 -39.03 0.30 5.38
C SER A 269 -40.49 0.76 5.48
N GLY A 270 -41.28 0.55 4.41
CA GLY A 270 -42.71 0.84 4.39
C GLY A 270 -43.49 0.04 5.44
N PHE A 271 -43.14 -1.23 5.66
CA PHE A 271 -43.70 -2.05 6.74
C PHE A 271 -43.39 -1.48 8.13
N LEU A 272 -42.14 -1.10 8.41
CA LEU A 272 -41.77 -0.50 9.70
C LEU A 272 -42.50 0.83 9.94
N TYR A 273 -42.61 1.66 8.90
CA TYR A 273 -43.40 2.88 8.96
C TYR A 273 -44.88 2.60 9.25
N ALA A 274 -45.47 1.61 8.56
CA ALA A 274 -46.86 1.21 8.77
C ALA A 274 -47.11 0.74 10.21
N ALA A 275 -46.24 -0.11 10.76
CA ALA A 275 -46.34 -0.59 12.14
C ALA A 275 -46.23 0.56 13.16
N ARG A 276 -45.39 1.57 12.86
CA ARG A 276 -45.10 2.69 13.75
C ARG A 276 -46.16 3.80 13.72
N GLN A 277 -46.62 4.19 12.53
CA GLN A 277 -47.61 5.26 12.35
C GLN A 277 -49.06 4.76 12.40
N ASN A 278 -49.26 3.45 12.21
CA ASN A 278 -50.55 2.76 12.15
C ASN A 278 -51.59 3.40 11.20
N SER A 279 -51.14 4.27 10.29
CA SER A 279 -51.95 5.08 9.40
C SER A 279 -51.06 5.64 8.28
N VAL A 280 -51.68 6.02 7.16
CA VAL A 280 -51.01 6.67 6.02
C VAL A 280 -51.84 7.85 5.53
N GLY A 281 -51.14 8.90 5.07
CA GLY A 281 -51.73 10.11 4.48
C GLY A 281 -51.48 10.20 2.98
N SER A 282 -52.16 11.11 2.28
CA SER A 282 -51.92 11.35 0.85
C SER A 282 -50.51 11.88 0.56
N ASP A 283 -49.87 12.49 1.56
CA ASP A 283 -48.52 13.07 1.55
C ASP A 283 -47.41 12.06 1.90
N THR A 284 -47.76 10.83 2.28
CA THR A 284 -46.77 9.83 2.70
C THR A 284 -45.74 9.59 1.60
N GLY A 285 -44.45 9.72 1.95
CA GLY A 285 -43.33 9.51 1.05
C GLY A 285 -43.11 10.60 -0.01
N ILE A 286 -43.86 11.71 -0.02
CA ILE A 286 -43.62 12.82 -0.95
C ILE A 286 -42.28 13.51 -0.61
N GLY A 287 -41.42 13.70 -1.61
CA GLY A 287 -40.14 14.39 -1.46
C GLY A 287 -39.05 13.56 -0.76
N MET A 288 -39.38 12.33 -0.34
CA MET A 288 -38.42 11.41 0.27
C MET A 288 -37.30 11.05 -0.71
N GLU A 289 -37.62 10.90 -1.99
CA GLU A 289 -36.63 10.66 -3.05
C GLU A 289 -35.59 11.78 -3.12
N PHE A 290 -35.98 13.05 -3.08
CA PHE A 290 -35.04 14.17 -3.12
C PHE A 290 -34.25 14.29 -1.82
N PHE A 291 -34.90 14.10 -0.67
CA PHE A 291 -34.25 14.13 0.64
C PHE A 291 -33.19 13.03 0.80
N LEU A 292 -33.51 11.81 0.39
CA LEU A 292 -32.58 10.68 0.52
C LEU A 292 -31.51 10.67 -0.56
N LEU A 293 -31.80 11.13 -1.78
CA LEU A 293 -30.76 11.35 -2.80
C LEU A 293 -29.78 12.44 -2.35
N THR A 294 -30.27 13.48 -1.69
CA THR A 294 -29.44 14.52 -1.06
C THR A 294 -28.49 13.94 -0.03
N ALA A 295 -29.03 13.14 0.91
CA ALA A 295 -28.26 12.40 1.90
C ALA A 295 -27.22 11.46 1.28
N LEU A 296 -27.61 10.74 0.23
CA LEU A 296 -26.74 9.82 -0.50
C LEU A 296 -25.60 10.57 -1.20
N VAL A 297 -25.90 11.69 -1.86
CA VAL A 297 -24.93 12.56 -2.52
C VAL A 297 -23.95 13.12 -1.50
N LEU A 298 -24.43 13.56 -0.33
CA LEU A 298 -23.56 13.99 0.75
C LEU A 298 -22.64 12.85 1.21
N GLY A 299 -23.20 11.66 1.43
CA GLY A 299 -22.45 10.51 1.91
C GLY A 299 -21.43 9.94 0.91
N LEU A 300 -21.68 10.05 -0.40
CA LEU A 300 -20.76 9.55 -1.44
C LEU A 300 -19.83 10.64 -2.01
N GLY A 301 -20.09 11.91 -1.70
CA GLY A 301 -19.48 13.04 -2.42
C GLY A 301 -19.93 13.05 -3.88
N GLY A 302 -21.24 13.06 -4.16
CA GLY A 302 -21.79 13.04 -5.52
C GLY A 302 -22.27 11.66 -6.01
N PHE A 303 -22.81 11.62 -7.23
CA PHE A 303 -23.32 10.41 -7.89
C PHE A 303 -22.17 9.55 -8.44
N THR A 304 -21.38 8.97 -7.54
CA THR A 304 -20.26 8.12 -7.93
C THR A 304 -20.72 6.66 -8.01
N SER A 305 -20.81 6.12 -9.22
CA SER A 305 -21.12 4.70 -9.44
C SER A 305 -19.93 3.79 -9.07
N GLY A 306 -20.20 2.51 -8.83
CA GLY A 306 -19.16 1.54 -8.47
C GLY A 306 -18.62 1.70 -7.05
N ARG A 307 -19.34 2.41 -6.17
CA ARG A 307 -18.98 2.60 -4.75
C ARG A 307 -20.09 2.10 -3.82
N GLY A 308 -19.71 1.28 -2.84
CA GLY A 308 -20.60 0.68 -1.84
C GLY A 308 -20.33 1.16 -0.42
N ALA A 309 -20.20 2.48 -0.22
CA ALA A 309 -19.75 3.07 1.05
C ALA A 309 -20.90 3.21 2.08
N VAL A 310 -21.34 2.08 2.66
CA VAL A 310 -22.47 2.01 3.61
C VAL A 310 -22.37 3.01 4.76
N VAL A 311 -21.24 3.02 5.48
CA VAL A 311 -21.04 3.90 6.64
C VAL A 311 -21.10 5.37 6.24
N SER A 312 -20.43 5.73 5.13
CA SER A 312 -20.39 7.10 4.63
C SER A 312 -21.78 7.61 4.24
N VAL A 313 -22.61 6.75 3.63
CA VAL A 313 -23.99 7.07 3.28
C VAL A 313 -24.88 7.26 4.50
N LEU A 314 -24.76 6.40 5.51
CA LEU A 314 -25.52 6.58 6.76
C LEU A 314 -25.11 7.85 7.49
N VAL A 315 -23.82 8.20 7.50
CA VAL A 315 -23.34 9.49 8.03
C VAL A 315 -23.92 10.67 7.25
N GLY A 316 -23.94 10.60 5.91
CA GLY A 316 -24.59 11.60 5.07
C GLY A 316 -26.07 11.76 5.38
N PHE A 317 -26.79 10.65 5.52
CA PHE A 317 -28.19 10.64 5.94
C PHE A 317 -28.42 11.26 7.32
N LEU A 318 -27.65 10.86 8.32
CA LEU A 318 -27.75 11.42 9.67
C LEU A 318 -27.45 12.92 9.68
N THR A 319 -26.50 13.38 8.85
CA THR A 319 -26.20 14.82 8.72
C THR A 319 -27.43 15.58 8.23
N ILE A 320 -28.01 15.18 7.11
CA ILE A 320 -29.18 15.86 6.52
C ILE A 320 -30.39 15.75 7.45
N TYR A 321 -30.58 14.59 8.09
CA TYR A 321 -31.64 14.37 9.05
C TYR A 321 -31.51 15.24 10.30
N PHE A 322 -30.31 15.41 10.84
CA PHE A 322 -30.07 16.28 11.99
C PHE A 322 -30.28 17.76 11.64
N ILE A 323 -29.83 18.20 10.48
CA ILE A 323 -30.07 19.58 10.00
C ILE A 323 -31.58 19.83 9.87
N ASN A 324 -32.30 18.92 9.22
CA ASN A 324 -33.74 19.04 9.02
C ASN A 324 -34.48 19.16 10.37
N ASN A 325 -34.20 18.25 11.31
CA ASN A 325 -34.82 18.29 12.64
C ASN A 325 -34.41 19.51 13.47
N ALA A 326 -33.14 19.92 13.42
CA ALA A 326 -32.66 21.08 14.17
C ALA A 326 -33.33 22.37 13.69
N MET A 327 -33.48 22.56 12.38
CA MET A 327 -34.15 23.73 11.83
C MET A 327 -35.65 23.75 12.14
N ILE A 328 -36.34 22.61 12.02
CA ILE A 328 -37.76 22.52 12.39
C ILE A 328 -37.94 22.82 13.88
N ASN A 329 -37.10 22.25 14.74
CA ASN A 329 -37.15 22.49 16.20
C ASN A 329 -36.83 23.95 16.56
N ALA A 330 -36.01 24.64 15.76
CA ALA A 330 -35.74 26.06 15.91
C ALA A 330 -36.87 26.96 15.37
N GLY A 331 -37.97 26.39 14.87
CA GLY A 331 -39.14 27.13 14.40
C GLY A 331 -39.05 27.64 12.97
N PHE A 332 -38.07 27.19 12.18
CA PHE A 332 -37.98 27.56 10.77
C PHE A 332 -39.13 26.93 9.97
N ARG A 333 -39.69 27.72 9.04
CA ARG A 333 -40.68 27.22 8.07
C ARG A 333 -40.10 26.14 7.18
N GLY A 334 -40.90 25.12 6.85
CA GLY A 334 -40.48 23.99 6.01
C GLY A 334 -39.86 24.41 4.66
N ASP A 335 -40.38 25.47 4.04
CA ASP A 335 -39.86 26.02 2.77
C ASP A 335 -38.41 26.50 2.91
N LEU A 336 -38.06 27.14 4.04
CA LEU A 336 -36.70 27.58 4.33
C LEU A 336 -35.78 26.40 4.61
N VAL A 337 -36.27 25.36 5.28
CA VAL A 337 -35.51 24.12 5.50
C VAL A 337 -35.15 23.48 4.16
N GLN A 338 -36.09 23.37 3.22
CA GLN A 338 -35.83 22.82 1.88
C GLN A 338 -34.83 23.68 1.09
N PHE A 339 -34.96 25.02 1.14
CA PHE A 339 -34.01 25.93 0.51
C PHE A 339 -32.58 25.74 1.07
N THR A 340 -32.43 25.69 2.38
CA THR A 340 -31.12 25.51 3.04
C THR A 340 -30.52 24.15 2.71
N LEU A 341 -31.31 23.08 2.73
CA LEU A 341 -30.85 21.74 2.32
C LEU A 341 -30.34 21.75 0.87
N GLY A 342 -31.07 22.39 -0.05
CA GLY A 342 -30.65 22.57 -1.44
C GLY A 342 -29.32 23.33 -1.57
N ALA A 343 -29.16 24.43 -0.84
CA ALA A 343 -27.95 25.23 -0.84
C ALA A 343 -26.73 24.46 -0.30
N ILE A 344 -26.92 23.68 0.77
CA ILE A 344 -25.87 22.84 1.37
C ILE A 344 -25.37 21.78 0.36
N ILE A 345 -26.27 21.14 -0.39
CA ILE A 345 -25.86 20.20 -1.45
C ILE A 345 -24.98 20.87 -2.48
N LEU A 346 -25.38 22.04 -2.98
CA LEU A 346 -24.63 22.76 -4.00
C LEU A 346 -23.23 23.13 -3.50
N ALA A 347 -23.12 23.60 -2.26
CA ALA A 347 -21.85 23.92 -1.64
C ALA A 347 -20.94 22.68 -1.51
N ILE A 348 -21.49 21.56 -1.04
CA ILE A 348 -20.74 20.33 -0.83
C ILE A 348 -20.31 19.72 -2.16
N LEU A 349 -21.18 19.72 -3.16
CA LEU A 349 -20.85 19.26 -4.52
C LEU A 349 -19.71 20.09 -5.11
N MET A 350 -19.73 21.41 -4.92
CA MET A 350 -18.66 22.30 -5.38
C MET A 350 -17.31 22.01 -4.70
N VAL A 351 -17.32 21.73 -3.39
CA VAL A 351 -16.12 21.32 -2.63
C VAL A 351 -15.62 19.96 -3.09
N ASP A 352 -16.50 18.96 -3.22
CA ASP A 352 -16.14 17.60 -3.63
C ASP A 352 -15.51 17.57 -5.02
N VAL A 353 -16.12 18.25 -6.01
CA VAL A 353 -15.59 18.35 -7.38
C VAL A 353 -14.20 19.00 -7.38
N ARG A 354 -14.00 20.07 -6.61
CA ARG A 354 -12.69 20.73 -6.49
C ARG A 354 -11.67 19.86 -5.78
N PHE A 355 -12.07 19.15 -4.73
CA PHE A 355 -11.20 18.26 -3.96
C PHE A 355 -10.73 17.09 -4.84
N LYS A 356 -11.63 16.38 -5.52
CA LYS A 356 -11.29 15.27 -6.43
C LYS A 356 -10.37 15.71 -7.56
N LYS A 357 -10.67 16.86 -8.19
CA LYS A 357 -9.80 17.42 -9.26
C LYS A 357 -8.39 17.73 -8.76
N ASN A 358 -8.25 18.14 -7.50
CA ASN A 358 -6.97 18.52 -6.92
C ASN A 358 -6.29 17.39 -6.12
N LEU A 359 -6.98 16.28 -5.83
CA LEU A 359 -6.45 15.18 -5.00
C LEU A 359 -5.17 14.60 -5.58
N HIS A 360 -5.14 14.29 -6.89
CA HIS A 360 -3.93 13.82 -7.55
C HIS A 360 -2.78 14.83 -7.45
N ARG A 361 -3.07 16.13 -7.56
CA ARG A 361 -2.06 17.18 -7.37
C ARG A 361 -1.58 17.25 -5.93
N LEU A 362 -2.49 17.13 -4.95
CA LEU A 362 -2.16 17.13 -3.53
C LEU A 362 -1.30 15.92 -3.14
N VAL A 363 -1.67 14.73 -3.59
CA VAL A 363 -0.89 13.49 -3.44
C VAL A 363 0.48 13.65 -4.08
N ALA A 364 0.57 14.01 -5.36
CA ALA A 364 1.86 14.24 -6.03
C ALA A 364 2.70 15.34 -5.35
N SER A 365 2.05 16.37 -4.80
CA SER A 365 2.74 17.47 -4.12
C SER A 365 3.33 17.11 -2.75
N SER A 366 2.77 16.07 -2.12
CA SER A 366 3.11 15.58 -0.79
C SER A 366 3.91 14.27 -0.83
N TYR A 367 3.98 13.61 -1.98
CA TYR A 367 4.63 12.31 -2.16
C TYR A 367 6.14 12.35 -1.90
N LEU A 368 6.83 13.44 -2.21
CA LEU A 368 8.24 13.62 -1.86
C LEU A 368 8.38 14.67 -0.76
N ASP A 369 9.03 14.32 0.34
CA ASP A 369 9.31 15.24 1.46
C ASP A 369 10.80 15.30 1.81
N PRO A 370 11.62 15.97 0.98
CA PRO A 370 13.07 15.99 1.16
C PRO A 370 13.50 16.63 2.48
N VAL A 371 14.54 16.08 3.11
CA VAL A 371 15.19 16.65 4.30
C VAL A 371 16.54 17.25 3.97
N ALA A 372 16.86 18.41 4.57
CA ALA A 372 18.17 19.01 4.39
C ALA A 372 19.22 18.11 5.04
N ARG A 373 20.25 17.75 4.27
CA ARG A 373 21.38 16.96 4.76
C ARG A 373 22.67 17.55 4.23
N THR A 374 23.68 17.55 5.10
CA THR A 374 25.05 17.90 4.74
C THR A 374 25.83 16.59 4.68
N PRO A 375 26.17 16.08 3.49
CA PRO A 375 27.07 14.94 3.36
C PRO A 375 28.43 15.26 3.99
N GLU A 376 29.05 14.26 4.63
CA GLU A 376 30.42 14.40 5.13
C GLU A 376 31.40 14.64 3.96
N PRO A 377 32.44 15.45 4.12
CA PRO A 377 33.49 15.59 3.11
C PRO A 377 34.09 14.24 2.75
N VAL A 378 34.57 14.10 1.51
CA VAL A 378 35.34 12.91 1.11
C VAL A 378 36.64 12.88 1.92
N ARG A 379 36.98 11.73 2.52
CA ARG A 379 38.17 11.53 3.37
C ARG A 379 38.76 10.14 3.15
N GLY A 380 40.06 9.99 3.38
CA GLY A 380 40.73 8.69 3.38
C GLY A 380 40.92 8.08 1.99
N SER A 381 40.61 8.83 0.93
CA SER A 381 40.84 8.44 -0.47
C SER A 381 41.72 9.45 -1.21
N GLU A 382 42.48 10.27 -0.47
CA GLU A 382 43.43 11.22 -1.05
C GLU A 382 44.53 10.47 -1.83
N GLY A 383 44.72 10.80 -3.11
CA GLY A 383 45.67 10.12 -3.98
C GLY A 383 45.11 8.84 -4.64
N LEU A 384 43.88 8.44 -4.32
CA LEU A 384 43.23 7.22 -4.83
C LEU A 384 42.01 7.53 -5.72
N MET A 385 41.79 8.79 -6.11
CA MET A 385 40.66 9.18 -6.96
C MET A 385 40.85 8.73 -8.43
N PRO A 386 39.79 8.60 -9.24
CA PRO A 386 39.89 8.13 -10.63
C PRO A 386 40.85 8.93 -11.53
N ASP A 387 41.04 10.22 -11.25
CA ASP A 387 41.96 11.12 -11.95
C ASP A 387 43.41 11.04 -11.45
N GLN A 388 43.65 10.35 -10.34
CA GLN A 388 44.94 10.29 -9.64
C GLN A 388 45.66 8.96 -9.82
N ILE A 389 44.93 7.88 -10.16
CA ILE A 389 45.50 6.54 -10.35
C ILE A 389 45.17 5.97 -11.73
N ALA A 390 45.97 5.01 -12.19
CA ALA A 390 45.70 4.30 -13.43
C ALA A 390 44.40 3.46 -13.30
N PRO A 391 43.58 3.36 -14.37
CA PRO A 391 42.33 2.63 -14.35
C PRO A 391 42.59 1.11 -14.36
N LYS A 392 42.78 0.52 -13.18
CA LYS A 392 43.11 -0.91 -13.01
C LYS A 392 42.05 -1.84 -13.61
N LEU A 393 40.77 -1.45 -13.54
CA LEU A 393 39.67 -2.27 -14.06
C LEU A 393 39.63 -2.34 -15.60
N ALA A 394 40.31 -1.43 -16.30
CA ALA A 394 40.43 -1.49 -17.75
C ALA A 394 41.17 -2.75 -18.24
N GLY A 395 41.92 -3.42 -17.35
CA GLY A 395 42.58 -4.70 -17.62
C GLY A 395 41.74 -5.94 -17.30
N ALA A 396 40.48 -5.78 -16.87
CA ALA A 396 39.61 -6.90 -16.55
C ALA A 396 39.19 -7.67 -17.83
N GLU A 397 39.20 -9.00 -17.74
CA GLU A 397 38.58 -9.87 -18.73
C GLU A 397 37.06 -9.71 -18.68
N ILE A 398 36.42 -9.57 -19.84
CA ILE A 398 34.97 -9.42 -19.94
C ILE A 398 34.33 -10.78 -20.24
N LEU A 399 33.47 -11.22 -19.33
CA LEU A 399 32.74 -12.49 -19.39
C LEU A 399 31.28 -12.26 -19.80
N ALA A 400 30.73 -13.22 -20.56
CA ALA A 400 29.31 -13.32 -20.91
C ALA A 400 28.64 -12.03 -21.44
N ALA A 401 29.41 -11.18 -22.14
CA ALA A 401 28.89 -9.94 -22.73
C ALA A 401 27.70 -10.21 -23.66
N GLY A 402 26.59 -9.50 -23.42
CA GLY A 402 25.33 -9.64 -24.16
C GLY A 402 24.53 -10.91 -23.85
N GLN A 403 25.03 -11.79 -22.95
CA GLN A 403 24.34 -13.01 -22.52
C GLN A 403 23.70 -12.86 -21.13
N VAL A 404 24.06 -11.83 -20.38
CA VAL A 404 23.50 -11.46 -19.08
C VAL A 404 22.89 -10.05 -19.15
N ASP A 405 21.86 -9.77 -18.34
CA ASP A 405 21.27 -8.41 -18.23
C ASP A 405 21.10 -8.04 -16.76
N GLY A 406 21.95 -7.13 -16.30
CA GLY A 406 22.00 -6.61 -14.94
C GLY A 406 22.43 -7.64 -13.89
N PRO A 407 23.63 -8.26 -14.01
CA PRO A 407 24.18 -9.15 -12.98
C PRO A 407 24.54 -8.32 -11.74
N GLU A 408 23.54 -8.01 -10.91
CA GLU A 408 23.64 -7.16 -9.72
C GLU A 408 24.66 -7.75 -8.74
N ASP A 409 24.36 -8.89 -8.12
CA ASP A 409 25.34 -9.68 -7.37
C ASP A 409 25.92 -10.82 -8.22
N VAL A 410 27.17 -11.14 -7.94
CA VAL A 410 27.88 -12.29 -8.48
C VAL A 410 28.36 -13.15 -7.34
N ILE A 411 28.23 -14.48 -7.43
CA ILE A 411 28.74 -15.41 -6.41
C ILE A 411 29.26 -16.69 -7.04
N LEU A 412 30.28 -17.30 -6.45
CA LEU A 412 30.86 -18.55 -6.94
C LEU A 412 30.57 -19.71 -5.98
N ASP A 413 30.25 -20.88 -6.55
CA ASP A 413 30.13 -22.11 -5.78
C ASP A 413 31.50 -22.73 -5.43
N ARG A 414 31.51 -23.94 -4.87
CA ARG A 414 32.76 -24.65 -4.50
C ARG A 414 33.54 -25.15 -5.71
N ASP A 415 32.84 -25.46 -6.79
CA ASP A 415 33.42 -25.95 -8.04
C ASP A 415 33.98 -24.80 -8.88
N GLY A 416 33.62 -23.56 -8.54
CA GLY A 416 34.02 -22.33 -9.20
C GLY A 416 33.02 -21.85 -10.26
N HIS A 417 31.85 -22.48 -10.39
CA HIS A 417 30.81 -21.95 -11.27
C HIS A 417 30.30 -20.62 -10.72
N LEU A 418 30.07 -19.69 -11.63
CA LEU A 418 29.65 -18.33 -11.30
C LEU A 418 28.13 -18.21 -11.45
N PHE A 419 27.48 -17.58 -10.49
CA PHE A 419 26.04 -17.35 -10.45
C PHE A 419 25.76 -15.86 -10.40
N CYS A 420 24.72 -15.41 -11.10
CA CYS A 420 24.26 -14.04 -11.06
C CYS A 420 22.74 -13.93 -11.32
N GLY A 421 22.13 -12.88 -10.79
CA GLY A 421 20.75 -12.52 -11.09
C GLY A 421 20.60 -11.78 -12.43
N THR A 422 19.39 -11.74 -12.96
CA THR A 422 19.06 -10.91 -14.13
C THR A 422 17.84 -10.03 -13.87
N ARG A 423 17.72 -8.95 -14.64
CA ARG A 423 16.60 -8.01 -14.55
C ARG A 423 15.23 -8.66 -14.80
N ASP A 424 15.18 -9.75 -15.59
CA ASP A 424 13.96 -10.49 -15.92
C ASP A 424 13.62 -11.61 -14.91
N GLY A 425 14.31 -11.68 -13.77
CA GLY A 425 13.93 -12.59 -12.69
C GLY A 425 14.53 -13.98 -12.79
N LYS A 426 15.65 -14.15 -13.48
CA LYS A 426 16.37 -15.43 -13.58
C LYS A 426 17.65 -15.38 -12.76
N ILE A 427 18.08 -16.57 -12.35
CA ILE A 427 19.42 -16.81 -11.84
C ILE A 427 20.16 -17.62 -12.91
N LEU A 428 21.25 -17.06 -13.41
CA LEU A 428 22.10 -17.69 -14.40
C LEU A 428 23.28 -18.38 -13.73
N ARG A 429 23.77 -19.44 -14.36
CA ARG A 429 24.99 -20.15 -14.01
C ARG A 429 25.94 -20.15 -15.20
N LEU A 430 27.17 -19.72 -14.97
CA LEU A 430 28.26 -19.72 -15.94
C LEU A 430 29.25 -20.81 -15.56
N ALA A 431 29.50 -21.74 -16.49
CA ALA A 431 30.32 -22.90 -16.20
C ALA A 431 31.83 -22.57 -16.11
N ALA A 432 32.49 -22.93 -15.01
CA ALA A 432 33.95 -22.88 -14.91
C ALA A 432 34.62 -23.94 -15.82
N PRO A 433 35.87 -23.74 -16.24
CA PRO A 433 36.77 -22.64 -15.88
C PRO A 433 36.75 -21.44 -16.84
N ASP A 434 36.11 -21.55 -18.00
CA ASP A 434 36.14 -20.55 -19.06
C ASP A 434 34.91 -19.62 -19.09
N TYR A 435 33.87 -19.91 -18.32
CA TYR A 435 32.65 -19.11 -18.14
C TYR A 435 31.91 -18.81 -19.46
N ARG A 436 32.07 -19.67 -20.47
CA ARG A 436 31.46 -19.50 -21.80
C ARG A 436 30.05 -20.07 -21.90
N GLU A 437 29.78 -21.14 -21.16
CA GLU A 437 28.47 -21.76 -21.14
C GLU A 437 27.58 -21.07 -20.09
N VAL A 438 26.56 -20.36 -20.55
CA VAL A 438 25.57 -19.66 -19.71
C VAL A 438 24.26 -20.46 -19.72
N THR A 439 23.82 -20.91 -18.55
CA THR A 439 22.57 -21.67 -18.39
C THR A 439 21.65 -21.00 -17.38
N VAL A 440 20.33 -21.18 -17.53
CA VAL A 440 19.36 -20.72 -16.53
C VAL A 440 19.30 -21.75 -15.42
N HIS A 441 19.74 -21.38 -14.23
CA HIS A 441 19.66 -22.22 -13.03
C HIS A 441 18.24 -22.21 -12.44
N ALA A 442 17.62 -21.03 -12.35
CA ALA A 442 16.25 -20.89 -11.87
C ALA A 442 15.57 -19.65 -12.49
N ALA A 443 14.24 -19.73 -12.64
CA ALA A 443 13.40 -18.59 -13.02
C ALA A 443 12.43 -18.30 -11.87
N ILE A 444 12.76 -17.29 -11.06
CA ILE A 444 12.09 -16.97 -9.79
C ILE A 444 11.14 -15.77 -9.90
N GLY A 445 11.28 -14.95 -10.95
CA GLY A 445 10.54 -13.70 -11.10
C GLY A 445 11.16 -12.56 -10.26
N GLY A 446 10.51 -11.39 -10.29
CA GLY A 446 11.06 -10.19 -9.65
C GLY A 446 12.45 -9.81 -10.19
N ARG A 447 13.26 -9.13 -9.38
CA ARG A 447 14.65 -8.83 -9.71
C ARG A 447 15.58 -9.32 -8.58
N PRO A 448 16.36 -10.38 -8.78
CA PRO A 448 17.35 -10.83 -7.80
C PRO A 448 18.47 -9.79 -7.71
N LEU A 449 18.77 -9.38 -6.49
CA LEU A 449 19.86 -8.46 -6.17
C LEU A 449 20.96 -9.29 -5.50
N GLY A 450 21.01 -9.37 -4.17
CA GLY A 450 22.01 -10.13 -3.41
C GLY A 450 21.80 -11.63 -3.39
N LEU A 451 22.93 -12.36 -3.35
CA LEU A 451 23.00 -13.82 -3.39
C LEU A 451 23.93 -14.38 -2.31
N ALA A 452 23.51 -15.46 -1.64
CA ALA A 452 24.37 -16.20 -0.71
C ALA A 452 24.12 -17.71 -0.76
N PHE A 453 25.18 -18.51 -0.66
CA PHE A 453 25.05 -19.97 -0.51
C PHE A 453 24.93 -20.35 0.96
N ASP A 454 23.95 -21.20 1.28
CA ASP A 454 23.86 -21.82 2.60
C ASP A 454 24.81 -23.03 2.75
N ALA A 455 24.88 -23.57 3.97
CA ALA A 455 25.72 -24.73 4.28
C ALA A 455 25.39 -25.99 3.44
N GLU A 456 24.16 -26.09 2.91
CA GLU A 456 23.69 -27.19 2.08
C GLU A 456 23.91 -26.92 0.57
N SER A 457 24.61 -25.84 0.21
CA SER A 457 24.78 -25.36 -1.17
C SER A 457 23.47 -25.05 -1.88
N ARG A 458 22.43 -24.62 -1.15
CA ARG A 458 21.27 -23.97 -1.73
C ARG A 458 21.54 -22.47 -1.82
N LEU A 459 20.97 -21.82 -2.82
CA LEU A 459 21.17 -20.41 -3.07
C LEU A 459 20.02 -19.61 -2.44
N LEU A 460 20.34 -18.69 -1.55
CA LEU A 460 19.41 -17.68 -1.05
C LEU A 460 19.55 -16.43 -1.91
N ALA A 461 18.42 -15.85 -2.30
CA ALA A 461 18.35 -14.65 -3.12
C ALA A 461 17.43 -13.61 -2.48
N CYS A 462 17.94 -12.39 -2.34
CA CYS A 462 17.13 -11.21 -2.09
C CYS A 462 16.51 -10.75 -3.41
N VAL A 463 15.19 -10.66 -3.45
CA VAL A 463 14.45 -10.35 -4.67
C VAL A 463 13.61 -9.11 -4.45
N ALA A 464 13.93 -8.04 -5.17
CA ALA A 464 13.18 -6.79 -5.11
C ALA A 464 11.72 -7.03 -5.55
N GLY A 465 10.78 -6.57 -4.72
CA GLY A 465 9.34 -6.74 -4.88
C GLY A 465 8.78 -8.08 -4.38
N MET A 466 9.61 -9.01 -3.89
CA MET A 466 9.17 -10.32 -3.41
C MET A 466 9.66 -10.65 -2.00
N GLY A 467 10.90 -10.33 -1.65
CA GLY A 467 11.51 -10.66 -0.36
C GLY A 467 12.64 -11.68 -0.49
N LEU A 468 12.73 -12.62 0.46
CA LEU A 468 13.80 -13.62 0.51
C LEU A 468 13.33 -14.94 -0.10
N VAL A 469 14.05 -15.43 -1.11
CA VAL A 469 13.74 -16.66 -1.84
C VAL A 469 14.88 -17.66 -1.69
N ARG A 470 14.55 -18.93 -1.49
CA ARG A 470 15.51 -20.03 -1.51
C ARG A 470 15.38 -20.80 -2.80
N VAL A 471 16.52 -21.08 -3.44
CA VAL A 471 16.65 -21.82 -4.69
C VAL A 471 17.47 -23.08 -4.43
N ASN A 472 16.86 -24.22 -4.69
CA ASN A 472 17.47 -25.53 -4.54
C ASN A 472 18.44 -25.83 -5.69
N ARG A 473 19.23 -26.90 -5.52
CA ARG A 473 20.22 -27.33 -6.52
C ARG A 473 19.59 -27.79 -7.84
N ASP A 474 18.33 -28.21 -7.82
CA ASP A 474 17.56 -28.64 -8.99
C ASP A 474 16.86 -27.48 -9.72
N GLY A 475 17.01 -26.25 -9.23
CA GLY A 475 16.37 -25.05 -9.78
C GLY A 475 14.96 -24.78 -9.25
N THR A 476 14.41 -25.66 -8.39
CA THR A 476 13.15 -25.38 -7.69
C THR A 476 13.36 -24.27 -6.66
N HIS A 477 12.34 -23.47 -6.41
CA HIS A 477 12.43 -22.33 -5.50
C HIS A 477 11.21 -22.19 -4.61
N GLU A 478 11.43 -21.57 -3.45
CA GLU A 478 10.39 -21.29 -2.47
C GLU A 478 10.61 -19.92 -1.81
N LEU A 479 9.49 -19.25 -1.52
CA LEU A 479 9.49 -17.98 -0.80
C LEU A 479 9.67 -18.26 0.70
N LEU A 480 10.73 -17.71 1.30
CA LEU A 480 10.98 -17.83 2.74
C LEU A 480 10.23 -16.76 3.53
N THR A 481 10.22 -15.53 3.02
CA THR A 481 9.53 -14.40 3.66
C THR A 481 9.34 -13.24 2.68
N ASP A 482 8.18 -12.60 2.74
CA ASP A 482 7.84 -11.35 2.05
C ASP A 482 7.40 -10.23 3.02
N GLN A 483 7.31 -10.55 4.31
CA GLN A 483 6.76 -9.66 5.34
C GLN A 483 7.57 -9.71 6.64
N THR A 484 7.52 -8.61 7.38
CA THR A 484 8.03 -8.47 8.76
C THR A 484 6.92 -7.99 9.70
N GLU A 485 7.24 -7.80 10.97
CA GLU A 485 6.32 -7.30 11.98
C GLU A 485 5.80 -5.89 11.67
N ARG A 486 4.50 -5.66 11.91
CA ARG A 486 3.86 -4.35 11.69
C ARG A 486 4.24 -3.37 12.79
N SER A 487 4.63 -2.17 12.41
CA SER A 487 4.79 -1.08 13.36
C SER A 487 3.43 -0.62 13.91
N LEU A 488 3.29 -0.59 15.24
CA LEU A 488 2.03 -0.24 15.92
C LEU A 488 1.45 1.13 15.52
N PHE A 489 2.32 2.10 15.23
CA PHE A 489 1.94 3.49 14.94
C PHE A 489 2.14 3.87 13.46
N SER A 490 2.45 2.92 12.59
CA SER A 490 2.61 3.24 11.16
C SER A 490 1.25 3.43 10.48
N VAL A 491 1.09 4.60 9.85
CA VAL A 491 -0.10 4.94 9.06
C VAL A 491 -0.16 4.09 7.79
N GLN A 492 1.00 3.85 7.17
CA GLN A 492 1.14 2.93 6.04
C GLN A 492 1.43 1.51 6.55
N ASP A 493 0.91 0.50 5.87
CA ASP A 493 1.32 -0.87 6.20
C ASP A 493 2.79 -1.03 5.81
N ASP A 494 3.64 -1.29 6.79
CA ASP A 494 5.09 -1.41 6.65
C ASP A 494 5.57 -2.86 6.81
N THR A 495 4.65 -3.82 6.84
CA THR A 495 4.97 -5.25 6.92
C THR A 495 5.70 -5.74 5.67
N THR A 496 5.22 -5.36 4.48
CA THR A 496 5.78 -5.82 3.19
C THR A 496 7.24 -5.43 3.02
N ILE A 497 8.07 -6.40 2.62
CA ILE A 497 9.46 -6.20 2.20
C ILE A 497 9.44 -5.76 0.74
N ARG A 498 9.88 -4.53 0.46
CA ARG A 498 9.76 -3.95 -0.89
C ARG A 498 10.99 -4.14 -1.73
N MET A 499 12.16 -3.90 -1.17
CA MET A 499 13.41 -3.91 -1.90
C MET A 499 14.45 -4.66 -1.08
N ALA A 500 14.23 -5.98 -0.98
CA ALA A 500 15.24 -6.89 -0.46
C ALA A 500 16.48 -6.78 -1.35
N ASP A 501 17.59 -6.30 -0.77
CA ASP A 501 18.79 -5.88 -1.51
C ASP A 501 19.90 -6.92 -1.37
N ASP A 502 20.69 -6.89 -0.29
CA ASP A 502 21.78 -7.83 -0.06
C ASP A 502 21.55 -8.70 1.18
N LEU A 503 22.26 -9.82 1.29
CA LEU A 503 22.18 -10.74 2.43
C LEU A 503 23.51 -11.38 2.80
N ASP A 504 23.62 -11.78 4.06
CA ASP A 504 24.64 -12.70 4.52
C ASP A 504 24.10 -13.65 5.60
N ILE A 505 24.76 -14.79 5.78
CA ILE A 505 24.34 -15.86 6.67
C ILE A 505 25.27 -15.91 7.89
N ALA A 506 24.71 -15.75 9.08
CA ALA A 506 25.46 -15.86 10.32
C ALA A 506 25.79 -17.32 10.66
N PRO A 507 26.80 -17.58 11.52
CA PRO A 507 27.24 -18.94 11.84
C PRO A 507 26.17 -19.81 12.53
N ASP A 508 25.16 -19.18 13.13
CA ASP A 508 24.01 -19.85 13.75
C ASP A 508 22.88 -20.22 12.75
N GLY A 509 23.05 -19.83 11.48
CA GLY A 509 22.12 -20.04 10.37
C GLY A 509 21.13 -18.89 10.16
N VAL A 510 21.14 -17.84 11.00
CA VAL A 510 20.26 -16.69 10.82
C VAL A 510 20.70 -15.90 9.60
N VAL A 511 19.74 -15.56 8.73
CA VAL A 511 19.99 -14.76 7.53
C VAL A 511 19.74 -13.30 7.86
N TYR A 512 20.77 -12.47 7.72
CA TYR A 512 20.66 -11.02 7.83
C TYR A 512 20.62 -10.42 6.44
N PHE A 513 19.63 -9.57 6.19
CA PHE A 513 19.44 -8.98 4.87
C PHE A 513 18.84 -7.59 4.96
N THR A 514 19.04 -6.79 3.94
CA THR A 514 18.59 -5.40 3.89
C THR A 514 17.29 -5.27 3.11
N ASP A 515 16.44 -4.35 3.56
CA ASP A 515 15.35 -3.80 2.77
C ASP A 515 15.67 -2.32 2.56
N ALA A 516 16.18 -1.99 1.37
CA ALA A 516 16.83 -0.72 1.11
C ALA A 516 15.87 0.47 1.22
N THR A 517 14.58 0.29 0.94
CA THR A 517 13.55 1.29 1.24
C THR A 517 12.17 0.68 1.44
N LYS A 518 11.47 1.11 2.49
CA LYS A 518 10.06 0.73 2.74
C LYS A 518 9.05 1.46 1.86
N ARG A 519 9.50 2.44 1.07
CA ARG A 519 8.60 3.42 0.44
C ARG A 519 8.53 3.34 -1.08
N TYR A 520 9.67 3.06 -1.70
CA TYR A 520 9.81 3.04 -3.15
C TYR A 520 10.07 1.62 -3.63
N ASP A 521 9.78 1.38 -4.89
CA ASP A 521 10.05 0.09 -5.53
C ASP A 521 11.29 0.21 -6.45
N MET A 522 11.75 -0.91 -7.01
CA MET A 522 12.96 -0.98 -7.85
C MET A 522 12.96 -0.05 -9.08
N GLU A 523 11.79 0.45 -9.51
CA GLU A 523 11.70 1.42 -10.60
C GLU A 523 11.77 2.88 -10.13
N SER A 524 11.47 3.13 -8.85
CA SER A 524 11.34 4.47 -8.26
C SER A 524 12.34 4.76 -7.14
N TRP A 525 13.31 3.87 -6.90
CA TRP A 525 14.37 4.00 -5.89
C TRP A 525 15.12 5.33 -5.92
N ALA A 526 15.32 5.95 -7.10
CA ALA A 526 15.96 7.26 -7.22
C ALA A 526 15.24 8.37 -6.44
N MET A 527 13.93 8.21 -6.17
CA MET A 527 13.16 9.11 -5.30
C MET A 527 13.66 9.07 -3.85
N ASP A 528 14.19 7.92 -3.39
CA ASP A 528 14.71 7.77 -2.03
C ASP A 528 15.95 8.65 -1.82
N LEU A 529 16.87 8.69 -2.80
CA LEU A 529 18.00 9.63 -2.80
C LEU A 529 17.50 11.08 -2.72
N LEU A 530 16.51 11.44 -3.54
CA LEU A 530 15.97 12.80 -3.57
C LEU A 530 15.20 13.16 -2.31
N GLU A 531 14.66 12.19 -1.60
CA GLU A 531 14.09 12.41 -0.27
C GLU A 531 15.20 12.58 0.77
N GLY A 532 16.25 11.76 0.71
CA GLY A 532 17.39 11.77 1.62
C GLY A 532 17.00 11.48 3.07
N ARG A 533 15.83 10.85 3.28
CA ARG A 533 15.35 10.40 4.59
C ARG A 533 15.75 8.94 4.80
N PRO A 534 16.00 8.52 6.05
CA PRO A 534 16.19 7.11 6.34
C PRO A 534 14.86 6.36 6.21
N ASN A 535 14.77 5.51 5.17
CA ASN A 535 13.57 4.72 4.86
C ASN A 535 13.85 3.20 4.85
N GLY A 536 15.11 2.80 4.87
CA GLY A 536 15.51 1.39 4.81
C GLY A 536 15.64 0.76 6.18
N ARG A 537 15.84 -0.56 6.20
CA ARG A 537 15.95 -1.36 7.41
C ARG A 537 16.85 -2.56 7.21
N LEU A 538 17.44 -3.02 8.31
CA LEU A 538 18.11 -4.30 8.43
C LEU A 538 17.13 -5.32 9.03
N LEU A 539 17.01 -6.46 8.37
CA LEU A 539 16.12 -7.56 8.74
C LEU A 539 16.94 -8.79 9.13
N SER A 540 16.33 -9.66 9.93
CA SER A 540 16.84 -10.99 10.25
C SER A 540 15.73 -12.01 10.03
N TRP A 541 16.03 -13.08 9.31
CA TRP A 541 15.15 -14.23 9.16
C TRP A 541 15.76 -15.45 9.86
N ASP A 542 15.00 -16.04 10.77
CA ASP A 542 15.42 -17.21 11.52
C ASP A 542 14.84 -18.49 10.89
N PRO A 543 15.68 -19.39 10.34
CA PRO A 543 15.22 -20.63 9.72
C PRO A 543 14.50 -21.58 10.67
N ARG A 544 14.76 -21.50 11.99
CA ARG A 544 14.16 -22.40 12.99
C ARG A 544 12.73 -22.03 13.29
N SER A 545 12.42 -20.73 13.31
CA SER A 545 11.09 -20.21 13.59
C SER A 545 10.30 -19.81 12.34
N GLY A 546 10.98 -19.65 11.20
CA GLY A 546 10.40 -19.12 9.96
C GLY A 546 9.96 -17.67 10.07
N LYS A 547 10.47 -16.92 11.06
CA LYS A 547 10.04 -15.55 11.35
C LYS A 547 11.09 -14.53 10.93
N THR A 548 10.61 -13.45 10.32
CA THR A 548 11.38 -12.26 10.00
C THR A 548 11.16 -11.19 11.05
N ARG A 549 12.24 -10.54 11.46
CA ARG A 549 12.21 -9.43 12.42
C ARG A 549 13.02 -8.26 11.92
N THR A 550 12.56 -7.06 12.23
CA THR A 550 13.32 -5.83 11.99
C THR A 550 14.39 -5.67 13.06
N VAL A 551 15.65 -5.75 12.66
CA VAL A 551 16.83 -5.61 13.54
C VAL A 551 17.11 -4.14 13.82
N CYS A 552 17.16 -3.34 12.75
CA CYS A 552 17.37 -1.91 12.83
C CYS A 552 16.53 -1.23 11.75
N ASP A 553 15.76 -0.22 12.14
CA ASP A 553 14.91 0.54 11.24
C ASP A 553 15.45 1.96 11.06
N ASN A 554 15.05 2.63 9.98
CA ASN A 554 15.47 3.99 9.63
C ASN A 554 16.96 4.09 9.30
N LEU A 555 17.45 3.18 8.46
CA LEU A 555 18.76 3.27 7.82
C LEU A 555 18.67 4.08 6.52
N LEU A 556 19.79 4.72 6.16
CA LEU A 556 19.94 5.48 4.92
C LEU A 556 20.32 4.54 3.78
N PHE A 557 19.30 3.99 3.11
CA PHE A 557 19.40 3.08 1.96
C PHE A 557 20.48 2.02 2.19
N PRO A 558 20.26 1.10 3.15
CA PRO A 558 21.19 0.03 3.43
C PRO A 558 21.18 -0.94 2.25
N ASN A 559 22.34 -1.19 1.66
CA ASN A 559 22.46 -1.99 0.45
C ASN A 559 23.23 -3.27 0.80
N GLY A 560 24.55 -3.30 0.60
CA GLY A 560 25.42 -4.43 0.95
C GLY A 560 25.40 -4.87 2.42
N VAL A 561 25.48 -6.18 2.65
CA VAL A 561 25.54 -6.84 3.97
C VAL A 561 26.68 -7.87 3.99
N CYS A 562 27.51 -7.84 5.03
CA CYS A 562 28.58 -8.80 5.19
C CYS A 562 28.93 -9.05 6.65
N LEU A 563 28.99 -10.31 7.04
CA LEU A 563 29.53 -10.73 8.30
C LEU A 563 31.05 -10.46 8.31
N ALA A 564 31.55 -9.76 9.32
CA ALA A 564 32.98 -9.52 9.51
C ALA A 564 33.74 -10.83 9.72
N HIS A 565 35.06 -10.80 9.51
CA HIS A 565 35.94 -11.99 9.67
C HIS A 565 35.87 -12.64 11.05
N ASP A 566 35.43 -11.92 12.09
CA ASP A 566 35.29 -12.42 13.46
C ASP A 566 33.99 -13.21 13.71
N GLY A 567 33.07 -13.23 12.75
CA GLY A 567 31.77 -13.88 12.89
C GLY A 567 30.82 -13.26 13.91
N ARG A 568 31.18 -12.10 14.50
CA ARG A 568 30.41 -11.42 15.55
C ARG A 568 29.83 -10.10 15.09
N HIS A 569 30.50 -9.40 14.18
CA HIS A 569 30.03 -8.11 13.68
C HIS A 569 29.43 -8.24 12.29
N LEU A 570 28.35 -7.51 12.03
CA LEU A 570 27.72 -7.41 10.73
C LEU A 570 27.98 -6.02 10.14
N LEU A 571 28.58 -5.98 8.96
CA LEU A 571 28.84 -4.78 8.19
C LEU A 571 27.67 -4.51 7.24
N VAL A 572 27.25 -3.26 7.15
CA VAL A 572 26.15 -2.82 6.28
C VAL A 572 26.57 -1.55 5.56
N ALA A 573 26.56 -1.57 4.23
CA ALA A 573 26.82 -0.39 3.42
C ALA A 573 25.61 0.55 3.44
N SER A 574 25.84 1.81 3.81
CA SER A 574 24.82 2.86 3.75
C SER A 574 25.07 3.72 2.51
N THR A 575 24.34 3.44 1.44
CA THR A 575 24.58 4.04 0.11
C THR A 575 24.46 5.55 0.14
N TRP A 576 23.32 6.09 0.63
CA TRP A 576 23.20 7.55 0.82
C TRP A 576 24.06 8.03 1.98
N GLY A 577 24.36 7.17 2.95
CA GLY A 577 25.32 7.42 4.03
C GLY A 577 26.71 7.82 3.53
N CYS A 578 27.13 7.26 2.40
CA CYS A 578 28.52 7.23 1.96
C CYS A 578 29.43 6.67 3.06
N SER A 579 28.95 5.62 3.74
CA SER A 579 29.57 5.03 4.93
C SER A 579 29.28 3.53 5.02
N VAL A 580 30.11 2.81 5.79
CA VAL A 580 29.88 1.43 6.21
C VAL A 580 29.60 1.41 7.70
N LEU A 581 28.53 0.73 8.08
CA LEU A 581 28.05 0.59 9.45
C LEU A 581 28.40 -0.79 9.99
N ALA A 582 28.74 -0.90 11.26
CA ALA A 582 29.01 -2.15 11.94
C ALA A 582 28.00 -2.38 13.09
N PHE A 583 27.38 -3.54 13.11
CA PHE A 583 26.46 -4.00 14.15
C PHE A 583 27.11 -5.12 14.96
N ASP A 584 26.93 -5.13 16.29
CA ASP A 584 27.33 -6.25 17.14
C ASP A 584 26.17 -7.24 17.23
N LEU A 585 26.32 -8.46 16.69
CA LEU A 585 25.26 -9.47 16.69
C LEU A 585 24.83 -9.88 18.11
N GLN A 586 25.72 -9.76 19.10
CA GLN A 586 25.39 -10.03 20.51
C GLN A 586 24.61 -8.90 21.17
N ASN A 587 24.64 -7.69 20.59
CA ASN A 587 23.97 -6.51 21.13
C ASN A 587 23.41 -5.61 20.02
N LEU A 588 22.53 -6.18 19.19
CA LEU A 588 21.87 -5.46 18.10
C LEU A 588 21.09 -4.22 18.57
N ARG A 589 20.62 -4.23 19.83
CA ARG A 589 19.91 -3.10 20.46
C ARG A 589 20.79 -1.85 20.62
N ALA A 590 22.12 -2.00 20.65
CA ALA A 590 23.05 -0.87 20.73
C ALA A 590 23.00 0.03 19.49
N GLY A 591 22.53 -0.50 18.35
CA GLY A 591 22.51 0.16 17.06
C GLY A 591 23.87 0.13 16.35
N PRO A 592 23.94 0.74 15.16
CA PRO A 592 25.14 0.74 14.34
C PRO A 592 26.24 1.64 14.87
N ARG A 593 27.48 1.21 14.64
CA ARG A 593 28.70 2.00 14.76
C ARG A 593 29.20 2.35 13.36
N VAL A 594 29.89 3.47 13.20
CA VAL A 594 30.48 3.85 11.91
C VAL A 594 31.86 3.20 11.81
N LEU A 595 32.06 2.32 10.82
CA LEU A 595 33.36 1.73 10.51
C LEU A 595 34.19 2.70 9.66
N VAL A 596 33.59 3.19 8.57
CA VAL A 596 34.16 4.20 7.67
C VAL A 596 33.06 5.12 7.17
N ASP A 597 33.36 6.40 7.01
CA ASP A 597 32.50 7.42 6.42
C ASP A 597 33.27 8.30 5.43
N GLY A 598 32.58 9.24 4.79
CA GLY A 598 33.22 10.14 3.84
C GLY A 598 33.75 9.43 2.59
N LEU A 599 33.12 8.32 2.18
CA LEU A 599 33.53 7.59 0.99
C LEU A 599 33.38 8.46 -0.28
N PRO A 600 34.24 8.26 -1.30
CA PRO A 600 34.21 9.02 -2.56
C PRO A 600 33.03 8.68 -3.48
N GLY A 601 32.34 7.57 -3.20
CA GLY A 601 31.20 7.07 -3.97
C GLY A 601 30.05 6.60 -3.08
N TYR A 602 29.01 6.07 -3.73
CA TYR A 602 27.84 5.47 -3.11
C TYR A 602 28.10 3.98 -2.88
N PRO A 603 28.34 3.53 -1.63
CA PRO A 603 28.67 2.15 -1.35
C PRO A 603 27.49 1.21 -1.61
N ASP A 604 27.82 0.04 -2.14
CA ASP A 604 26.90 -1.02 -2.52
C ASP A 604 27.30 -2.33 -1.81
N ASN A 605 27.42 -3.48 -2.47
CA ASN A 605 27.86 -4.72 -1.82
C ASN A 605 29.24 -4.57 -1.16
N ILE A 606 29.40 -5.23 -0.02
CA ILE A 606 30.65 -5.32 0.74
C ILE A 606 30.95 -6.79 0.98
N ASN A 607 32.18 -7.25 0.74
CA ASN A 607 32.52 -8.66 0.91
C ASN A 607 33.91 -8.84 1.52
N ARG A 608 34.17 -10.00 2.14
CA ARG A 608 35.48 -10.33 2.71
C ARG A 608 36.53 -10.43 1.61
N ALA A 609 37.77 -10.09 1.97
CA ALA A 609 38.92 -10.29 1.10
C ALA A 609 39.93 -11.29 1.69
N SER A 610 40.78 -11.87 0.85
CA SER A 610 41.68 -12.97 1.26
C SER A 610 42.77 -12.55 2.28
N ASP A 611 43.09 -11.27 2.35
CA ASP A 611 44.12 -10.69 3.22
C ASP A 611 43.60 -10.25 4.61
N GLY A 612 42.33 -10.51 4.90
CA GLY A 612 41.68 -10.12 6.15
C GLY A 612 41.04 -8.72 6.11
N GLY A 613 41.11 -8.02 4.97
CA GLY A 613 40.36 -6.80 4.71
C GLY A 613 38.99 -7.05 4.07
N TYR A 614 38.44 -6.02 3.43
CA TYR A 614 37.14 -6.04 2.77
C TYR A 614 37.20 -5.39 1.38
N TRP A 615 36.38 -5.89 0.46
CA TRP A 615 36.08 -5.26 -0.82
C TRP A 615 34.75 -4.52 -0.72
N LEU A 616 34.66 -3.33 -1.31
CA LEU A 616 33.46 -2.49 -1.28
C LEU A 616 33.15 -1.91 -2.66
N ALA A 617 31.96 -2.17 -3.18
CA ALA A 617 31.52 -1.69 -4.49
C ALA A 617 31.03 -0.26 -4.36
N LEU A 618 31.21 0.51 -5.43
CA LEU A 618 30.65 1.83 -5.55
C LEU A 618 29.74 1.87 -6.77
N ALA A 619 28.42 1.88 -6.51
CA ALA A 619 27.40 2.00 -7.55
C ALA A 619 27.55 3.29 -8.38
N GLY A 620 28.19 4.30 -7.82
CA GLY A 620 28.60 5.47 -8.56
C GLY A 620 29.41 6.43 -7.72
N MET A 621 29.97 7.44 -8.38
CA MET A 621 30.79 8.47 -7.76
C MET A 621 29.94 9.62 -7.22
N ARG A 622 30.36 10.16 -6.08
CA ARG A 622 29.76 11.37 -5.53
C ARG A 622 30.02 12.55 -6.45
N ASN A 623 29.05 13.46 -6.47
CA ASN A 623 29.12 14.67 -7.29
C ASN A 623 28.92 15.88 -6.37
N PRO A 624 29.83 16.87 -6.35
CA PRO A 624 29.69 18.09 -5.54
C PRO A 624 28.36 18.82 -5.77
N VAL A 625 27.80 18.76 -6.98
CA VAL A 625 26.50 19.34 -7.32
C VAL A 625 25.36 18.63 -6.59
N VAL A 626 25.43 17.31 -6.48
CA VAL A 626 24.44 16.51 -5.74
C VAL A 626 24.56 16.78 -4.24
N ASP A 627 25.78 16.83 -3.71
CA ASP A 627 26.02 17.16 -2.30
C ASP A 627 25.48 18.55 -1.93
N LEU A 628 25.61 19.53 -2.83
CA LEU A 628 24.99 20.83 -2.66
C LEU A 628 23.46 20.75 -2.73
N ALA A 629 22.90 19.99 -3.67
CA ALA A 629 21.46 19.80 -3.79
C ALA A 629 20.84 19.12 -2.56
N MET A 630 21.57 18.25 -1.86
CA MET A 630 21.13 17.62 -0.61
C MET A 630 20.86 18.64 0.49
N LYS A 631 21.58 19.76 0.52
CA LYS A 631 21.38 20.86 1.47
C LYS A 631 20.10 21.67 1.20
N HIS A 632 19.51 21.54 0.01
CA HIS A 632 18.37 22.35 -0.42
C HIS A 632 17.12 21.52 -0.78
N PRO A 633 16.28 21.13 0.22
CA PRO A 633 15.03 20.40 0.01
C PRO A 633 14.08 21.02 -1.03
N GLY A 634 13.97 22.35 -1.03
CA GLY A 634 13.12 23.09 -1.96
C GLY A 634 13.57 22.97 -3.41
N LEU A 635 14.87 22.79 -3.66
CA LEU A 635 15.40 22.53 -5.00
C LEU A 635 14.96 21.15 -5.48
N ARG A 636 15.25 20.09 -4.70
CA ARG A 636 14.88 18.70 -5.03
C ARG A 636 13.38 18.53 -5.23
N ARG A 637 12.56 19.16 -4.39
CA ARG A 637 11.10 19.16 -4.54
C ARG A 637 10.62 19.84 -5.82
N ARG A 638 11.27 20.91 -6.27
CA ARG A 638 10.93 21.56 -7.55
C ARG A 638 11.41 20.74 -8.73
N MET A 639 12.58 20.10 -8.61
CA MET A 639 13.16 19.23 -9.62
C MET A 639 12.20 18.09 -9.97
N THR A 640 11.69 17.34 -8.99
CA THR A 640 10.75 16.23 -9.25
C THR A 640 9.40 16.65 -9.83
N ARG A 641 9.06 17.94 -9.79
CA ARG A 641 7.81 18.47 -10.34
C ARG A 641 7.95 19.08 -11.73
N ARG A 642 9.15 19.55 -12.08
CA ARG A 642 9.37 20.39 -13.27
C ARG A 642 10.37 19.79 -14.24
N VAL A 643 11.13 18.79 -13.82
CA VAL A 643 12.22 18.20 -14.61
C VAL A 643 11.91 16.71 -14.82
N PRO A 644 12.04 16.19 -16.05
CA PRO A 644 11.94 14.76 -16.32
C PRO A 644 12.95 13.95 -15.50
N PRO A 645 12.62 12.72 -15.06
CA PRO A 645 13.52 11.89 -14.24
C PRO A 645 14.92 11.68 -14.83
N THR A 646 15.02 11.58 -16.17
CA THR A 646 16.29 11.42 -16.88
C THR A 646 17.27 12.58 -16.71
N ASN A 647 16.77 13.75 -16.28
CA ASN A 647 17.54 14.98 -16.15
C ASN A 647 17.67 15.42 -14.68
N TRP A 648 17.34 14.54 -13.73
CA TRP A 648 17.55 14.84 -12.31
C TRP A 648 19.04 14.88 -11.98
N LEU A 649 19.38 15.69 -10.98
CA LEU A 649 20.71 15.67 -10.40
C LEU A 649 20.94 14.31 -9.73
N PHE A 650 21.93 13.57 -10.23
CA PHE A 650 22.26 12.23 -9.77
C PHE A 650 23.77 12.03 -9.67
N GLY A 651 24.18 10.95 -8.99
CA GLY A 651 25.58 10.51 -8.93
C GLY A 651 26.16 10.24 -10.32
N ASN A 652 27.49 10.27 -10.44
CA ASN A 652 28.13 9.85 -11.68
C ASN A 652 28.20 8.31 -11.72
N LEU A 653 27.33 7.70 -12.52
CA LEU A 653 27.20 6.25 -12.65
C LEU A 653 28.12 5.64 -13.72
N ASN A 654 28.83 6.48 -14.50
CA ASN A 654 29.58 6.03 -15.68
C ASN A 654 30.95 5.44 -15.32
N ILE A 655 31.47 5.70 -14.12
CA ILE A 655 32.76 5.18 -13.67
C ILE A 655 32.49 4.03 -12.71
N GLY A 656 32.86 2.81 -13.10
CA GLY A 656 32.86 1.65 -12.21
C GLY A 656 33.99 1.75 -11.18
N GLY A 657 33.69 1.40 -9.93
CA GLY A 657 34.63 1.52 -8.82
C GLY A 657 34.48 0.45 -7.77
N VAL A 658 35.62 -0.08 -7.31
CA VAL A 658 35.72 -0.94 -6.13
C VAL A 658 36.83 -0.42 -5.23
N LEU A 659 36.55 -0.29 -3.94
CA LEU A 659 37.53 0.07 -2.92
C LEU A 659 38.01 -1.18 -2.20
N LYS A 660 39.30 -1.17 -1.86
CA LYS A 660 39.93 -2.13 -0.95
C LYS A 660 40.05 -1.48 0.41
N LEU A 661 39.40 -2.06 1.42
CA LEU A 661 39.50 -1.64 2.81
C LEU A 661 40.40 -2.59 3.57
N ASP A 662 41.24 -2.06 4.46
CA ASP A 662 41.93 -2.86 5.46
C ASP A 662 40.94 -3.41 6.49
N ALA A 663 41.46 -4.20 7.44
CA ALA A 663 40.65 -4.69 8.53
C ALA A 663 40.00 -3.52 9.29
N ALA A 664 40.69 -2.41 9.55
CA ALA A 664 40.21 -1.25 10.30
C ALA A 664 39.23 -0.33 9.54
N GLY A 665 38.91 -0.63 8.27
CA GLY A 665 38.05 0.19 7.42
C GLY A 665 38.74 1.36 6.72
N GLN A 666 40.07 1.44 6.75
CA GLN A 666 40.84 2.42 5.97
C GLN A 666 40.94 1.98 4.52
N VAL A 667 40.82 2.93 3.59
CA VAL A 667 40.96 2.64 2.15
C VAL A 667 42.45 2.45 1.84
N GLU A 668 42.85 1.23 1.50
CA GLU A 668 44.24 0.92 1.12
C GLU A 668 44.48 1.10 -0.37
N ASP A 669 43.48 0.78 -1.19
CA ASP A 669 43.59 0.79 -2.63
C ASP A 669 42.23 1.04 -3.29
N ALA A 670 42.25 1.51 -4.53
CA ALA A 670 41.05 1.74 -5.32
C ALA A 670 41.23 1.19 -6.74
N TYR A 671 40.15 0.61 -7.25
CA TYR A 671 40.07 -0.02 -8.56
C TYR A 671 38.99 0.69 -9.35
N TRP A 672 39.41 1.56 -10.26
CA TRP A 672 38.51 2.31 -11.14
C TRP A 672 38.59 1.78 -12.57
N ASP A 673 37.47 1.86 -13.28
CA ASP A 673 37.46 1.80 -14.73
C ASP A 673 37.54 3.22 -15.33
N ARG A 674 37.74 3.30 -16.64
CA ARG A 674 37.67 4.55 -17.39
C ARG A 674 36.23 5.06 -17.45
N PRO A 675 36.00 6.38 -17.61
CA PRO A 675 34.65 6.92 -17.81
C PRO A 675 33.93 6.37 -19.06
N ASP A 676 34.68 5.90 -20.05
CA ASP A 676 34.23 5.21 -21.26
C ASP A 676 34.54 3.69 -21.23
N GLY A 677 34.87 3.17 -20.05
CA GLY A 677 35.22 1.78 -19.81
C GLY A 677 34.04 0.82 -19.96
N ALA A 678 34.34 -0.48 -20.02
CA ALA A 678 33.32 -1.51 -20.17
C ALA A 678 32.56 -1.79 -18.87
N LEU A 679 33.17 -1.50 -17.71
CA LEU A 679 32.62 -1.72 -16.39
C LEU A 679 32.22 -0.38 -15.78
N TYR A 680 30.93 -0.09 -15.82
CA TYR A 680 30.29 1.06 -15.18
C TYR A 680 29.28 0.56 -14.15
N MET A 681 28.90 1.42 -13.19
CA MET A 681 27.92 1.11 -12.13
C MET A 681 28.13 -0.28 -11.50
N ILE A 682 29.31 -0.51 -10.94
CA ILE A 682 29.65 -1.77 -10.28
C ILE A 682 28.92 -1.82 -8.93
N THR A 683 28.06 -2.82 -8.75
CA THR A 683 27.26 -2.99 -7.53
C THR A 683 27.76 -4.14 -6.68
N SER A 684 28.50 -5.10 -7.26
CA SER A 684 29.06 -6.23 -6.53
C SER A 684 30.47 -6.62 -6.96
N MET A 685 31.16 -7.31 -6.06
CA MET A 685 32.42 -7.97 -6.35
C MET A 685 32.62 -9.23 -5.52
N ARG A 686 33.26 -10.26 -6.07
CA ARG A 686 33.72 -11.41 -5.28
C ARG A 686 35.13 -11.77 -5.66
N GLU A 687 35.99 -11.82 -4.66
CA GLU A 687 37.28 -12.46 -4.82
C GLU A 687 37.06 -13.99 -4.85
N HIS A 688 37.81 -14.70 -5.68
CA HIS A 688 37.81 -16.16 -5.74
C HIS A 688 39.05 -16.65 -6.49
N ARG A 689 39.87 -17.49 -5.85
CA ARG A 689 41.08 -18.10 -6.41
C ARG A 689 41.99 -17.08 -7.12
N GLY A 690 42.33 -16.00 -6.41
CA GLY A 690 43.23 -14.96 -6.91
C GLY A 690 42.65 -14.04 -7.99
N ALA A 691 41.34 -14.08 -8.27
CA ALA A 691 40.67 -13.18 -9.19
C ALA A 691 39.49 -12.46 -8.53
N LEU A 692 39.22 -11.23 -8.96
CA LEU A 692 38.07 -10.42 -8.55
C LEU A 692 37.02 -10.43 -9.66
N PHE A 693 35.85 -10.98 -9.38
CA PHE A 693 34.67 -10.96 -10.25
C PHE A 693 33.84 -9.73 -9.94
N LEU A 694 33.30 -9.06 -10.95
CA LEU A 694 32.67 -7.75 -10.85
C LEU A 694 31.29 -7.76 -11.53
N GLY A 695 30.24 -7.51 -10.75
CA GLY A 695 28.86 -7.40 -11.21
C GLY A 695 28.37 -5.95 -11.24
N GLY A 696 27.32 -5.69 -12.01
CA GLY A 696 26.72 -4.37 -12.14
C GLY A 696 25.26 -4.44 -12.58
N VAL A 697 24.38 -3.82 -11.78
CA VAL A 697 22.92 -3.84 -11.97
C VAL A 697 22.42 -3.29 -13.32
N THR A 698 23.21 -2.45 -14.00
CA THR A 698 22.87 -1.90 -15.33
C THR A 698 23.78 -2.40 -16.45
N ASN A 699 24.62 -3.39 -16.17
CA ASN A 699 25.58 -3.92 -17.12
C ASN A 699 25.03 -5.17 -17.84
N ASP A 700 25.61 -5.51 -18.98
CA ASP A 700 25.28 -6.71 -19.78
C ASP A 700 26.44 -7.71 -19.83
N ARG A 701 27.38 -7.59 -18.89
CA ARG A 701 28.63 -8.36 -18.83
C ARG A 701 29.13 -8.46 -17.38
N ILE A 702 30.07 -9.37 -17.14
CA ILE A 702 30.75 -9.55 -15.85
C ILE A 702 32.25 -9.32 -16.05
N GLY A 703 32.88 -8.54 -15.17
CA GLY A 703 34.33 -8.34 -15.19
C GLY A 703 35.06 -9.40 -14.37
N ARG A 704 36.24 -9.83 -14.82
CA ARG A 704 37.17 -10.67 -14.05
C ARG A 704 38.57 -10.07 -14.09
N LEU A 705 39.08 -9.65 -12.94
CA LEU A 705 40.42 -9.09 -12.82
C LEU A 705 41.33 -10.03 -12.02
N ALA A 706 42.48 -10.41 -12.58
CA ALA A 706 43.49 -11.13 -11.82
C ALA A 706 44.13 -10.21 -10.77
N LEU A 707 44.26 -10.68 -9.53
CA LEU A 707 44.82 -9.92 -8.42
C LEU A 707 46.28 -10.35 -8.17
N PRO A 708 47.27 -9.47 -8.37
CA PRO A 708 48.67 -9.81 -8.13
C PRO A 708 48.92 -10.14 -6.65
N GLY A 709 49.41 -11.35 -6.35
CA GLY A 709 49.77 -11.77 -5.00
C GLY A 709 48.60 -12.09 -4.07
N ALA A 710 47.38 -12.24 -4.61
CA ALA A 710 46.23 -12.76 -3.88
C ALA A 710 46.34 -14.28 -3.63
N ASP A 711 45.61 -14.78 -2.63
CA ASP A 711 45.64 -16.19 -2.27
C ASP A 711 44.82 -17.03 -3.26
N GLU A 712 45.49 -17.82 -4.09
CA GLU A 712 44.87 -18.71 -5.08
C GLU A 712 44.06 -19.85 -4.42
N GLY A 713 44.34 -20.18 -3.16
CA GLY A 713 43.57 -21.15 -2.39
C GLY A 713 42.31 -20.57 -1.74
N TRP A 714 42.15 -19.24 -1.75
CA TRP A 714 41.02 -18.58 -1.11
C TRP A 714 39.77 -18.67 -1.97
N THR A 715 38.65 -19.06 -1.35
CA THR A 715 37.33 -19.05 -1.99
C THR A 715 36.39 -18.21 -1.15
N GLY A 716 35.59 -17.36 -1.80
CA GLY A 716 34.58 -16.55 -1.13
C GLY A 716 33.73 -17.39 -0.18
N ARG A 717 33.18 -18.50 -0.66
CA ARG A 717 32.37 -19.42 0.17
C ARG A 717 33.13 -20.03 1.35
N GLY A 718 34.35 -20.54 1.14
CA GLY A 718 35.15 -21.12 2.22
C GLY A 718 35.50 -20.13 3.33
N SER A 719 35.49 -18.83 3.04
CA SER A 719 35.70 -17.79 4.04
C SER A 719 34.54 -17.64 5.03
N TYR A 720 33.31 -18.03 4.66
CA TYR A 720 32.11 -17.91 5.50
C TYR A 720 31.82 -19.16 6.34
N GLU A 721 32.28 -20.33 5.90
CA GLU A 721 32.04 -21.62 6.58
C GLU A 721 32.99 -21.89 7.77
N GLY A 722 33.94 -20.97 8.03
CA GLY A 722 34.99 -21.12 9.05
C GLY A 722 36.11 -22.06 8.60
N ARG A 723 37.36 -21.79 9.01
CA ARG A 723 38.39 -22.83 8.97
C ARG A 723 38.04 -23.81 10.09
N ALA A 724 37.61 -25.01 9.73
CA ALA A 724 37.41 -26.11 10.67
C ALA A 724 38.68 -26.40 11.49
#